data_AF-A0A4D6HFB5-F1
#
_entry.id   AF-A0A4D6HFB5-F1
#
_cell.length_a   1.000
_cell.length_b   1.000
_cell.length_c   1.000
_cell.angle_alpha   90.00
_cell.angle_beta   90.00
_cell.angle_gamma   90.00
#
_symmetry.space_group_name_H-M   'P 1'
#
loop_
_entity.id
_entity.type
_entity.pdbx_description
1 polymer ?
#
loop_
_entity_poly.entity_id
_entity_poly.type
_entity_poly.pdbx_seq_one_letter_code
_entity_poly.pdbx_strand_id
1 'polypeptide(L)'
;MTEPKETATDTESKTTDSQPTAFDPATYKVLGELTDSTGTGVLGRNLATTGDAAGVTGTTDSPDGYGLATPDDALVEGTLSTVGEWLVTSNDTRLFLHTAEDPSGDAGNVLAGHSANTIGAGVAGATIAGGGFDDGSSPVPNLVYDDYATISGGRQNEAGTDDGDPTSARFATVGGGEDNTASANHATVAGGNANTASDRETTVGGGERNVASGPNAVVGGGYINESTATQTTVAGGRQNVAGGAYDTIAGGSRNTSQGYAAAIPGGYENSVTSNYGAVGGGQHNSATRSYATVGGGQNNDANGTYATIGGGGPSDPSTETTRENTKNEAKDDYCTVAGGGGNVAGAGSNTAPNATVGGGTDNMATDEHATVAGGDANTASGTYATVGGGTGNTASGDRTTVCGGWNNLAAGAGSFIGGGGGSSAINEAYARSAVIVGGYANTVGDPVDEFVGWVGTIAGGYGNQNTGQYSAIGGGFENVVDGNRSVVAGGNRNSAGGPRAMIPGGSSNQANGDSSFAAGTKAVATHDGAFVWSDSAFSTFESTGDDQFLVDAAGGTGIGTNAPESQLHVTDAIASNSGAPSGHVATIENTSTSTSADVLALKTNASTPDGANNYVVFLAANNDAVGAIDGTGGGGVNYKSGSADLAEYFPKADPGADFEAGDVVGLREGQLVADPGACETALVVSESPMVTGNVPDEEDGYACVALLGQVPVTVEGEVAAGDRLVATMSGRAVRTQDGPESAPTIGTALTDAEDGSVTALIGQSVTAPTGAEAELRDENERLRVDNAELRSRMDAIETHLGLDADPAPADD
;
A
#
# COMPACT_ATOMS: atom_id res chain seq x y z
N MET A 1 -2.20 -26.13 -59.82
CA MET A 1 -3.57 -26.64 -60.06
C MET A 1 -4.13 -25.83 -61.22
N THR A 2 -3.85 -26.22 -62.47
CA THR A 2 -4.66 -27.10 -63.35
C THR A 2 -5.93 -26.43 -63.89
N GLU A 3 -5.74 -25.63 -64.96
CA GLU A 3 -6.45 -25.52 -66.28
C GLU A 3 -7.97 -25.77 -66.44
N PRO A 4 -8.66 -25.31 -67.53
CA PRO A 4 -8.13 -24.81 -68.83
C PRO A 4 -8.83 -23.56 -69.47
N LYS A 5 -8.19 -23.11 -70.56
CA LYS A 5 -8.70 -22.27 -71.67
C LYS A 5 -9.50 -23.12 -72.68
N GLU A 6 -10.61 -22.58 -73.20
CA GLU A 6 -11.19 -22.84 -74.54
C GLU A 6 -11.88 -21.53 -74.99
N THR A 7 -11.43 -20.81 -76.03
CA THR A 7 -11.71 -20.93 -77.49
C THR A 7 -13.16 -20.70 -77.90
N ALA A 8 -13.41 -19.57 -78.56
CA ALA A 8 -14.32 -19.47 -79.70
C ALA A 8 -13.78 -18.43 -80.69
N THR A 9 -13.50 -18.92 -81.89
CA THR A 9 -13.19 -18.20 -83.12
C THR A 9 -14.46 -17.59 -83.69
N ASP A 10 -14.40 -16.36 -84.21
CA ASP A 10 -14.98 -16.13 -85.54
C ASP A 10 -14.27 -15.03 -86.31
N THR A 11 -14.15 -15.31 -87.60
CA THR A 11 -13.37 -14.64 -88.63
C THR A 11 -14.24 -13.71 -89.46
N GLU A 12 -13.81 -12.46 -89.67
CA GLU A 12 -14.24 -11.70 -90.85
C GLU A 12 -13.06 -11.06 -91.59
N SER A 13 -12.66 -11.77 -92.64
CA SER A 13 -12.48 -11.30 -94.03
C SER A 13 -12.05 -9.83 -94.25
N LYS A 14 -10.76 -9.67 -94.54
CA LYS A 14 -10.25 -8.58 -95.38
C LYS A 14 -10.77 -8.75 -96.81
N THR A 15 -11.63 -7.84 -97.28
CA THR A 15 -11.78 -7.57 -98.71
C THR A 15 -10.95 -6.36 -99.09
N THR A 16 -9.93 -6.63 -99.89
CA THR A 16 -9.20 -5.67 -100.72
C THR A 16 -10.18 -4.97 -101.66
N ASP A 17 -10.26 -3.64 -101.61
CA ASP A 17 -10.81 -2.87 -102.72
C ASP A 17 -9.73 -1.95 -103.33
N SER A 18 -9.94 -1.79 -104.62
CA SER A 18 -9.02 -1.47 -105.69
C SER A 18 -8.80 0.03 -105.89
N GLN A 19 -7.62 0.37 -106.40
CA GLN A 19 -7.32 1.69 -106.99
C GLN A 19 -8.09 1.88 -108.32
N PRO A 20 -8.25 3.13 -108.81
CA PRO A 20 -9.51 3.65 -109.37
C PRO A 20 -9.67 3.43 -110.88
N THR A 21 -10.93 3.38 -111.34
CA THR A 21 -11.29 3.52 -112.75
C THR A 21 -11.81 4.93 -113.06
N ALA A 22 -11.18 5.52 -114.07
CA ALA A 22 -11.51 6.69 -114.90
C ALA A 22 -12.80 7.50 -114.62
N PHE A 23 -12.56 8.81 -114.48
CA PHE A 23 -13.48 9.94 -114.48
C PHE A 23 -14.26 10.06 -115.81
N ASP A 24 -15.60 10.15 -115.74
CA ASP A 24 -16.50 10.49 -116.87
C ASP A 24 -16.92 11.97 -116.77
N PRO A 25 -16.53 12.87 -117.69
CA PRO A 25 -16.82 14.30 -117.61
C PRO A 25 -18.27 14.70 -117.96
N ALA A 26 -19.17 13.76 -118.27
CA ALA A 26 -20.47 14.07 -118.88
C ALA A 26 -21.65 14.30 -117.91
N THR A 27 -21.45 14.28 -116.58
CA THR A 27 -22.55 14.41 -115.60
C THR A 27 -22.60 15.73 -114.82
N TYR A 28 -21.76 16.71 -115.16
CA TYR A 28 -21.79 18.06 -114.55
C TYR A 28 -22.36 19.11 -115.51
N LYS A 29 -23.44 19.79 -115.10
CA LYS A 29 -23.93 21.01 -115.75
C LYS A 29 -23.24 22.22 -115.12
N VAL A 30 -22.47 22.95 -115.93
CA VAL A 30 -21.93 24.26 -115.61
C VAL A 30 -23.04 25.31 -115.70
N LEU A 31 -23.19 26.16 -114.68
CA LEU A 31 -23.95 27.41 -114.77
C LEU A 31 -22.96 28.56 -114.60
N GLY A 32 -22.65 29.22 -115.73
CA GLY A 32 -21.88 30.47 -115.78
C GLY A 32 -20.44 30.30 -116.27
N GLU A 33 -20.21 30.67 -117.52
CA GLU A 33 -18.89 30.97 -118.06
C GLU A 33 -18.50 32.38 -117.58
N LEU A 34 -17.35 32.54 -116.91
CA LEU A 34 -16.72 33.84 -116.66
C LEU A 34 -15.32 33.84 -117.27
N THR A 35 -15.16 34.75 -118.22
CA THR A 35 -13.96 35.00 -119.01
C THR A 35 -12.99 35.91 -118.27
N ASP A 36 -11.72 35.49 -118.28
CA ASP A 36 -10.48 36.19 -117.93
C ASP A 36 -9.81 35.90 -116.57
N SER A 37 -8.48 35.95 -116.59
CA SER A 37 -7.58 34.92 -116.04
C SER A 37 -7.05 35.18 -114.63
N THR A 38 -7.82 35.84 -113.76
CA THR A 38 -7.46 36.02 -112.34
C THR A 38 -8.65 35.82 -111.39
N GLY A 39 -9.67 35.08 -111.83
CA GLY A 39 -10.89 34.83 -111.06
C GLY A 39 -10.80 33.65 -110.09
N THR A 40 -10.93 33.95 -108.80
CA THR A 40 -11.27 32.98 -107.75
C THR A 40 -12.79 32.77 -107.71
N GLY A 41 -13.25 31.54 -107.92
CA GLY A 41 -14.67 31.14 -107.83
C GLY A 41 -14.83 29.86 -107.02
N VAL A 42 -15.72 29.86 -106.03
CA VAL A 42 -15.97 28.75 -105.09
C VAL A 42 -16.96 27.75 -105.68
N LEU A 43 -16.68 26.45 -105.56
CA LEU A 43 -17.52 25.33 -105.98
C LEU A 43 -18.18 24.69 -104.75
N GLY A 44 -19.51 24.66 -104.69
CA GLY A 44 -20.27 23.95 -103.65
C GLY A 44 -21.62 23.44 -104.19
N ARG A 45 -22.03 22.25 -103.76
CA ARG A 45 -23.25 21.54 -104.19
C ARG A 45 -24.35 21.72 -103.14
N ASN A 46 -25.57 22.11 -103.56
CA ASN A 46 -26.77 22.17 -102.70
C ASN A 46 -27.80 21.13 -103.18
N LEU A 47 -28.35 20.31 -102.28
CA LEU A 47 -29.38 19.30 -102.58
C LEU A 47 -30.76 19.59 -101.93
N ALA A 48 -30.99 20.78 -101.37
CA ALA A 48 -32.32 21.14 -100.85
C ALA A 48 -33.29 21.50 -102.01
N THR A 49 -34.46 20.86 -102.07
CA THR A 49 -35.52 21.16 -103.06
C THR A 49 -36.38 22.39 -102.69
N THR A 50 -36.03 23.11 -101.61
CA THR A 50 -36.76 24.29 -101.12
C THR A 50 -35.81 25.47 -100.97
N GLY A 51 -35.63 26.23 -102.05
CA GLY A 51 -35.53 27.69 -102.09
C GLY A 51 -34.41 28.46 -101.38
N ASP A 52 -33.87 28.01 -100.25
CA ASP A 52 -32.90 28.77 -99.48
C ASP A 52 -31.51 28.11 -99.54
N ALA A 53 -30.54 28.86 -100.06
CA ALA A 53 -29.15 28.42 -100.13
C ALA A 53 -28.50 28.56 -98.75
N ALA A 54 -28.14 27.44 -98.12
CA ALA A 54 -27.19 27.39 -97.02
C ALA A 54 -25.94 26.67 -97.54
N GLY A 55 -25.11 27.40 -98.28
CA GLY A 55 -23.83 26.93 -98.81
C GLY A 55 -22.76 27.98 -98.50
N VAL A 56 -21.62 27.51 -98.00
CA VAL A 56 -20.44 28.27 -97.56
C VAL A 56 -20.27 29.63 -98.27
N THR A 57 -20.47 30.73 -97.56
CA THR A 57 -20.07 32.08 -97.99
C THR A 57 -18.65 32.39 -97.49
N GLY A 58 -17.71 32.58 -98.41
CA GLY A 58 -16.35 33.05 -98.12
C GLY A 58 -15.50 33.21 -99.38
N THR A 59 -14.66 34.23 -99.42
CA THR A 59 -13.64 34.44 -100.47
C THR A 59 -12.31 33.80 -100.07
N THR A 60 -11.49 33.38 -101.04
CA THR A 60 -10.12 32.90 -100.78
C THR A 60 -9.12 33.82 -101.45
N ASP A 61 -8.16 34.37 -100.72
CA ASP A 61 -7.01 35.09 -101.29
C ASP A 61 -5.77 34.20 -101.14
N SER A 62 -5.46 33.46 -102.21
CA SER A 62 -4.26 32.65 -102.34
C SER A 62 -3.88 32.46 -103.82
N PRO A 63 -2.59 32.65 -104.20
CA PRO A 63 -2.11 32.34 -105.54
C PRO A 63 -2.08 30.82 -105.87
N ASP A 64 -2.20 29.93 -104.87
CA ASP A 64 -1.82 28.52 -105.01
C ASP A 64 -3.00 27.53 -105.08
N GLY A 65 -4.25 27.99 -104.98
CA GLY A 65 -5.42 27.28 -105.53
C GLY A 65 -5.84 25.93 -104.90
N TYR A 66 -5.56 25.66 -103.62
CA TYR A 66 -6.11 24.48 -102.92
C TYR A 66 -7.30 24.82 -102.01
N GLY A 67 -8.46 24.19 -102.24
CA GLY A 67 -9.64 24.22 -101.37
C GLY A 67 -9.91 22.87 -100.70
N LEU A 68 -10.46 22.87 -99.49
CA LEU A 68 -10.91 21.66 -98.79
C LEU A 68 -12.22 21.12 -99.40
N ALA A 69 -12.26 19.82 -99.70
CA ALA A 69 -13.50 19.10 -99.94
C ALA A 69 -14.04 18.52 -98.62
N THR A 70 -15.22 18.95 -98.19
CA THR A 70 -15.96 18.31 -97.08
C THR A 70 -17.09 17.44 -97.63
N PRO A 71 -17.39 16.27 -97.03
CA PRO A 71 -18.65 15.55 -97.27
C PRO A 71 -19.86 16.40 -96.84
N ASP A 72 -21.04 16.10 -97.40
CA ASP A 72 -22.30 16.89 -97.38
C ASP A 72 -22.83 17.36 -95.99
N ASP A 73 -22.20 16.96 -94.88
CA ASP A 73 -22.68 17.21 -93.51
C ASP A 73 -21.83 18.23 -92.70
N ALA A 74 -20.77 18.82 -93.29
CA ALA A 74 -19.90 19.79 -92.62
C ALA A 74 -19.99 21.19 -93.23
N LEU A 75 -20.73 22.09 -92.57
CA LEU A 75 -20.80 23.52 -92.87
C LEU A 75 -19.55 24.23 -92.29
N VAL A 76 -18.76 24.86 -93.15
CA VAL A 76 -17.60 25.68 -92.77
C VAL A 76 -17.87 27.11 -93.25
N GLU A 77 -18.20 28.05 -92.36
CA GLU A 77 -18.39 29.47 -92.70
C GLU A 77 -17.09 30.26 -92.43
N GLY A 78 -16.50 30.92 -93.44
CA GLY A 78 -15.27 31.73 -93.27
C GLY A 78 -14.45 32.01 -94.55
N THR A 79 -13.52 32.97 -94.46
CA THR A 79 -12.54 33.35 -95.49
C THR A 79 -11.27 32.52 -95.31
N LEU A 80 -10.82 31.78 -96.33
CA LEU A 80 -9.56 31.01 -96.31
C LEU A 80 -8.41 31.89 -96.85
N SER A 81 -7.50 32.33 -95.98
CA SER A 81 -6.26 33.03 -96.36
C SER A 81 -5.08 32.07 -96.30
N THR A 82 -4.27 31.97 -97.36
CA THR A 82 -2.98 31.24 -97.28
C THR A 82 -1.84 32.07 -96.71
N VAL A 83 -2.15 33.26 -96.19
CA VAL A 83 -1.23 34.08 -95.40
C VAL A 83 -1.73 34.03 -93.96
N GLY A 84 -1.11 33.17 -93.15
CA GLY A 84 -1.06 33.25 -91.69
C GLY A 84 -2.21 32.69 -90.86
N GLU A 85 -3.47 32.64 -91.32
CA GLU A 85 -4.60 32.35 -90.42
C GLU A 85 -5.75 31.57 -91.09
N TRP A 86 -6.11 30.41 -90.53
CA TRP A 86 -7.30 29.65 -90.91
C TRP A 86 -8.43 29.99 -89.94
N LEU A 87 -9.45 30.71 -90.41
CA LEU A 87 -10.60 31.15 -89.60
C LEU A 87 -11.90 30.50 -90.09
N VAL A 88 -12.51 29.67 -89.24
CA VAL A 88 -13.91 29.25 -89.40
C VAL A 88 -14.72 29.92 -88.29
N THR A 89 -15.69 30.74 -88.65
CA THR A 89 -16.55 31.50 -87.72
C THR A 89 -18.02 31.21 -87.97
N SER A 90 -18.76 30.78 -86.94
CA SER A 90 -20.22 30.85 -86.93
C SER A 90 -20.70 31.29 -85.54
N ASN A 91 -21.59 32.29 -85.47
CA ASN A 91 -22.31 32.72 -84.25
C ASN A 91 -21.49 32.62 -82.94
N ASP A 92 -20.44 33.44 -82.81
CA ASP A 92 -19.51 33.56 -81.66
C ASP A 92 -18.57 32.37 -81.38
N THR A 93 -18.65 31.29 -82.14
CA THR A 93 -17.70 30.18 -82.12
C THR A 93 -16.60 30.34 -83.19
N ARG A 94 -15.35 30.09 -82.82
CA ARG A 94 -14.17 30.20 -83.68
C ARG A 94 -13.35 28.90 -83.60
N LEU A 95 -12.79 28.47 -84.73
CA LEU A 95 -11.65 27.54 -84.79
C LEU A 95 -10.52 28.25 -85.54
N PHE A 96 -9.47 28.59 -84.80
CA PHE A 96 -8.20 29.11 -85.30
C PHE A 96 -7.16 28.00 -85.27
N LEU A 97 -6.58 27.70 -86.42
CA LEU A 97 -5.28 27.04 -86.50
C LEU A 97 -4.28 28.14 -86.82
N HIS A 98 -3.56 28.59 -85.79
CA HIS A 98 -2.61 29.68 -85.91
C HIS A 98 -1.19 29.09 -85.99
N THR A 99 -0.53 29.24 -87.13
CA THR A 99 0.92 29.06 -87.19
C THR A 99 1.54 30.34 -86.68
N ALA A 100 1.75 30.46 -85.36
CA ALA A 100 2.32 31.67 -84.78
C ALA A 100 3.70 31.95 -85.41
N GLU A 101 3.92 33.20 -85.84
CA GLU A 101 5.23 33.70 -86.22
C GLU A 101 6.11 33.83 -84.96
N ASP A 102 6.60 32.70 -84.46
CA ASP A 102 7.81 32.70 -83.66
C ASP A 102 9.02 32.88 -84.61
N PRO A 103 9.95 33.82 -84.36
CA PRO A 103 11.24 33.85 -85.05
C PRO A 103 12.05 32.54 -84.99
N SER A 104 11.68 31.55 -84.15
CA SER A 104 12.34 30.24 -84.04
C SER A 104 11.71 29.08 -84.87
N GLY A 105 10.44 29.18 -85.28
CA GLY A 105 9.77 28.19 -86.13
C GLY A 105 9.23 26.93 -85.42
N ASP A 106 9.12 26.92 -84.09
CA ASP A 106 8.64 25.78 -83.30
C ASP A 106 7.11 25.84 -83.09
N ALA A 107 6.37 24.85 -83.64
CA ALA A 107 4.96 24.47 -83.39
C ALA A 107 3.82 25.54 -83.43
N GLY A 108 2.81 25.29 -84.26
CA GLY A 108 1.58 26.11 -84.32
C GLY A 108 0.62 25.90 -83.14
N ASN A 109 -0.19 26.93 -82.87
CA ASN A 109 -1.22 26.95 -81.84
C ASN A 109 -2.59 26.52 -82.38
N VAL A 110 -3.43 25.94 -81.52
CA VAL A 110 -4.84 25.63 -81.78
C VAL A 110 -5.70 26.47 -80.84
N LEU A 111 -6.61 27.30 -81.36
CA LEU A 111 -7.52 28.12 -80.55
C LEU A 111 -8.96 27.93 -81.02
N ALA A 112 -9.76 27.23 -80.23
CA ALA A 112 -11.15 26.95 -80.53
C ALA A 112 -12.11 27.42 -79.42
N GLY A 113 -13.40 27.55 -79.75
CA GLY A 113 -14.46 27.91 -78.82
C GLY A 113 -14.93 29.35 -78.96
N HIS A 114 -15.39 29.94 -77.84
CA HIS A 114 -15.88 31.31 -77.78
C HIS A 114 -14.79 32.32 -78.16
N SER A 115 -15.19 33.40 -78.83
CA SER A 115 -14.29 34.44 -79.34
C SER A 115 -13.41 35.15 -78.31
N ALA A 116 -13.76 35.06 -77.01
CA ALA A 116 -12.97 35.64 -75.92
C ALA A 116 -11.79 34.78 -75.47
N ASN A 117 -11.75 33.49 -75.86
CA ASN A 117 -10.61 32.63 -75.55
C ASN A 117 -9.33 33.22 -76.15
N THR A 118 -8.24 33.22 -75.39
CA THR A 118 -7.01 33.92 -75.76
C THR A 118 -5.79 33.04 -75.55
N ILE A 119 -4.89 33.05 -76.53
CA ILE A 119 -3.52 32.57 -76.39
C ILE A 119 -2.62 33.81 -76.37
N GLY A 120 -1.74 33.91 -75.37
CA GLY A 120 -0.82 35.03 -75.18
C GLY A 120 0.11 35.27 -76.38
N ALA A 121 0.58 36.50 -76.52
CA ALA A 121 1.48 36.86 -77.60
C ALA A 121 2.85 36.19 -77.42
N GLY A 122 3.39 35.59 -78.48
CA GLY A 122 4.69 34.91 -78.46
C GLY A 122 4.66 33.47 -77.95
N VAL A 123 3.49 32.95 -77.56
CA VAL A 123 3.31 31.55 -77.14
C VAL A 123 3.35 30.61 -78.34
N ALA A 124 4.05 29.49 -78.20
CA ALA A 124 4.20 28.46 -79.21
C ALA A 124 3.65 27.09 -78.78
N GLY A 125 3.09 26.31 -79.72
CA GLY A 125 2.55 24.95 -79.48
C GLY A 125 1.36 24.84 -78.50
N ALA A 126 0.69 25.94 -78.17
CA ALA A 126 -0.44 25.96 -77.24
C ALA A 126 -1.75 25.44 -77.85
N THR A 127 -2.62 24.87 -77.01
CA THR A 127 -3.94 24.35 -77.44
C THR A 127 -5.06 24.83 -76.53
N ILE A 128 -6.08 25.47 -77.09
CA ILE A 128 -7.41 25.61 -76.50
C ILE A 128 -8.38 24.86 -77.42
N ALA A 129 -8.89 23.71 -76.98
CA ALA A 129 -9.72 22.84 -77.83
C ALA A 129 -11.19 23.25 -77.92
N GLY A 130 -11.66 24.20 -77.10
CA GLY A 130 -13.03 24.70 -77.12
C GLY A 130 -13.43 25.44 -75.86
N GLY A 131 -14.75 25.63 -75.66
CA GLY A 131 -15.30 26.27 -74.46
C GLY A 131 -15.21 27.80 -74.49
N GLY A 132 -15.22 28.44 -73.32
CA GLY A 132 -15.46 29.87 -73.17
C GLY A 132 -16.95 30.18 -73.25
N PHE A 133 -17.39 31.17 -72.49
CA PHE A 133 -18.79 31.57 -72.41
C PHE A 133 -18.90 33.08 -72.20
N ASP A 134 -20.04 33.65 -72.56
CA ASP A 134 -20.43 35.02 -72.24
C ASP A 134 -21.93 34.99 -71.95
N ASP A 135 -22.34 35.42 -70.75
CA ASP A 135 -23.76 35.53 -70.38
C ASP A 135 -24.40 36.86 -70.81
N GLY A 136 -23.67 37.69 -71.55
CA GLY A 136 -24.05 39.03 -71.96
C GLY A 136 -23.66 40.12 -70.95
N SER A 137 -23.00 39.76 -69.83
CA SER A 137 -22.50 40.72 -68.82
C SER A 137 -20.97 40.79 -68.76
N SER A 138 -20.25 39.68 -68.97
CA SER A 138 -18.79 39.63 -69.07
C SER A 138 -18.34 38.33 -69.75
N PRO A 139 -17.30 38.37 -70.61
CA PRO A 139 -16.70 37.15 -71.13
C PRO A 139 -16.03 36.38 -69.99
N VAL A 140 -16.17 35.04 -70.00
CA VAL A 140 -15.48 34.08 -69.14
C VAL A 140 -14.60 33.16 -70.01
N PRO A 141 -13.44 33.65 -70.48
CA PRO A 141 -12.62 32.97 -71.48
C PRO A 141 -11.78 31.84 -70.89
N ASN A 142 -11.25 30.98 -71.75
CA ASN A 142 -10.07 30.17 -71.44
C ASN A 142 -8.82 30.92 -71.91
N LEU A 143 -7.75 30.90 -71.09
CA LEU A 143 -6.54 31.70 -71.26
C LEU A 143 -5.31 30.78 -71.24
N VAL A 144 -4.47 30.87 -72.27
CA VAL A 144 -3.17 30.19 -72.31
C VAL A 144 -2.06 31.21 -72.48
N TYR A 145 -1.06 31.21 -71.58
CA TYR A 145 0.00 32.22 -71.56
C TYR A 145 1.42 31.70 -71.83
N ASP A 146 1.62 30.39 -71.84
CA ASP A 146 2.94 29.77 -71.95
C ASP A 146 3.01 28.66 -73.00
N ASP A 147 4.23 28.36 -73.45
CA ASP A 147 4.51 27.39 -74.50
C ASP A 147 4.01 25.99 -74.15
N TYR A 148 3.44 25.32 -75.15
CA TYR A 148 2.92 23.96 -75.08
C TYR A 148 1.82 23.73 -74.04
N ALA A 149 1.26 24.80 -73.46
CA ALA A 149 0.18 24.69 -72.51
C ALA A 149 -1.15 24.33 -73.21
N THR A 150 -2.00 23.56 -72.52
CA THR A 150 -3.22 22.98 -73.09
C THR A 150 -4.43 23.21 -72.20
N ILE A 151 -5.54 23.67 -72.79
CA ILE A 151 -6.87 23.70 -72.20
C ILE A 151 -7.83 22.91 -73.11
N SER A 152 -8.38 21.80 -72.61
CA SER A 152 -9.24 20.94 -73.44
C SER A 152 -10.70 21.42 -73.56
N GLY A 153 -11.11 22.46 -72.82
CA GLY A 153 -12.47 23.03 -72.88
C GLY A 153 -12.86 23.77 -71.59
N GLY A 154 -14.17 23.90 -71.33
CA GLY A 154 -14.67 24.55 -70.10
C GLY A 154 -14.77 26.08 -70.20
N ARG A 155 -14.84 26.80 -69.08
CA ARG A 155 -14.87 28.28 -69.04
C ARG A 155 -13.98 28.83 -67.91
N GLN A 156 -13.44 30.03 -68.07
CA GLN A 156 -12.60 30.68 -67.06
C GLN A 156 -11.34 29.88 -66.66
N ASN A 157 -10.80 29.01 -67.52
CA ASN A 157 -9.59 28.25 -67.17
C ASN A 157 -8.33 29.00 -67.61
N GLU A 158 -7.23 28.86 -66.86
CA GLU A 158 -5.93 29.46 -67.13
C GLU A 158 -4.84 28.39 -67.14
N ALA A 159 -4.03 28.34 -68.19
CA ALA A 159 -2.84 27.50 -68.28
C ALA A 159 -1.62 28.35 -68.66
N GLY A 160 -0.68 28.49 -67.74
CA GLY A 160 0.45 29.42 -67.83
C GLY A 160 0.34 30.59 -66.84
N THR A 161 1.20 31.59 -67.00
CA THR A 161 1.25 32.83 -66.23
C THR A 161 1.36 34.05 -67.16
N ASP A 162 0.54 35.08 -66.92
CA ASP A 162 0.60 36.34 -67.69
C ASP A 162 1.73 37.27 -67.20
N ASP A 163 2.98 36.81 -67.31
CA ASP A 163 4.16 37.59 -66.93
C ASP A 163 4.94 38.14 -68.14
N GLY A 164 4.50 37.81 -69.35
CA GLY A 164 5.12 38.20 -70.61
C GLY A 164 6.31 37.33 -71.04
N ASP A 165 6.63 36.28 -70.28
CA ASP A 165 7.64 35.26 -70.64
C ASP A 165 6.93 33.92 -70.86
N PRO A 166 6.72 33.47 -72.11
CA PRO A 166 5.99 32.24 -72.41
C PRO A 166 6.74 30.96 -72.00
N THR A 167 7.91 31.06 -71.37
CA THR A 167 8.73 29.93 -70.96
C THR A 167 8.68 29.62 -69.46
N SER A 168 7.96 30.43 -68.68
CA SER A 168 7.95 30.39 -67.20
C SER A 168 7.07 29.26 -66.63
N ALA A 169 6.00 28.86 -67.34
CA ALA A 169 5.06 27.81 -66.95
C ALA A 169 4.74 26.81 -68.08
N ARG A 170 5.76 26.37 -68.81
CA ARG A 170 5.59 25.47 -69.98
C ARG A 170 4.91 24.16 -69.66
N PHE A 171 4.17 23.64 -70.63
CA PHE A 171 3.44 22.37 -70.56
C PHE A 171 2.32 22.33 -69.49
N ALA A 172 1.90 23.49 -68.97
CA ALA A 172 0.75 23.57 -68.07
C ALA A 172 -0.50 23.00 -68.76
N THR A 173 -1.24 22.13 -68.07
CA THR A 173 -2.38 21.42 -68.67
C THR A 173 -3.62 21.57 -67.80
N VAL A 174 -4.71 22.07 -68.38
CA VAL A 174 -6.05 22.05 -67.79
C VAL A 174 -6.98 21.20 -68.66
N GLY A 175 -7.47 20.08 -68.13
CA GLY A 175 -8.36 19.16 -68.87
C GLY A 175 -9.78 19.69 -69.11
N GLY A 176 -10.16 20.82 -68.49
CA GLY A 176 -11.43 21.52 -68.71
C GLY A 176 -12.02 22.05 -67.40
N GLY A 177 -13.35 22.17 -67.34
CA GLY A 177 -14.06 22.61 -66.13
C GLY A 177 -14.29 24.13 -66.05
N GLU A 178 -14.46 24.65 -64.83
CA GLU A 178 -14.68 26.07 -64.57
C GLU A 178 -13.61 26.63 -63.64
N ASP A 179 -13.02 27.77 -63.97
CA ASP A 179 -12.15 28.53 -63.05
C ASP A 179 -10.89 27.76 -62.57
N ASN A 180 -10.35 26.86 -63.38
CA ASN A 180 -9.14 26.12 -63.00
C ASN A 180 -7.86 26.80 -63.51
N THR A 181 -6.82 26.82 -62.68
CA THR A 181 -5.53 27.46 -62.96
C THR A 181 -4.40 26.43 -62.87
N ALA A 182 -3.64 26.25 -63.95
CA ALA A 182 -2.36 25.54 -63.94
C ALA A 182 -1.25 26.55 -64.32
N SER A 183 -0.46 27.04 -63.37
CA SER A 183 0.38 28.24 -63.56
C SER A 183 1.87 27.99 -63.34
N ALA A 184 2.35 26.76 -63.58
CA ALA A 184 3.75 26.41 -63.42
C ALA A 184 4.19 25.29 -64.38
N ASN A 185 5.51 25.11 -64.53
CA ASN A 185 6.08 24.10 -65.43
C ASN A 185 5.54 22.69 -65.12
N HIS A 186 4.95 22.03 -66.12
CA HIS A 186 4.32 20.70 -66.00
C HIS A 186 3.17 20.60 -64.98
N ALA A 187 2.62 21.73 -64.51
CA ALA A 187 1.45 21.72 -63.64
C ALA A 187 0.24 21.15 -64.39
N THR A 188 -0.52 20.26 -63.75
CA THR A 188 -1.69 19.62 -64.35
C THR A 188 -2.91 19.77 -63.47
N VAL A 189 -4.01 20.28 -64.02
CA VAL A 189 -5.35 20.19 -63.45
C VAL A 189 -6.23 19.39 -64.40
N ALA A 190 -6.68 18.18 -64.02
CA ALA A 190 -7.43 17.32 -64.94
C ALA A 190 -8.86 17.84 -65.25
N GLY A 191 -9.41 18.75 -64.42
CA GLY A 191 -10.70 19.40 -64.62
C GLY A 191 -11.31 19.90 -63.30
N GLY A 192 -12.64 20.04 -63.24
CA GLY A 192 -13.37 20.41 -62.01
C GLY A 192 -13.73 21.90 -61.93
N ASN A 193 -13.86 22.43 -60.71
CA ASN A 193 -14.20 23.83 -60.46
C ASN A 193 -13.18 24.51 -59.52
N ALA A 194 -12.65 25.67 -59.88
CA ALA A 194 -11.82 26.50 -59.01
C ALA A 194 -10.54 25.82 -58.46
N ASN A 195 -9.93 24.88 -59.19
CA ASN A 195 -8.73 24.19 -58.73
C ASN A 195 -7.44 24.90 -59.20
N THR A 196 -6.40 24.87 -58.38
CA THR A 196 -5.13 25.55 -58.66
C THR A 196 -3.94 24.60 -58.53
N ALA A 197 -3.11 24.52 -59.56
CA ALA A 197 -1.81 23.85 -59.57
C ALA A 197 -0.73 24.89 -59.94
N SER A 198 0.05 25.36 -58.96
CA SER A 198 0.84 26.59 -59.10
C SER A 198 2.34 26.46 -58.84
N ASP A 199 2.85 25.25 -58.66
CA ASP A 199 4.30 24.98 -58.57
C ASP A 199 4.69 23.85 -59.55
N ARG A 200 5.99 23.66 -59.76
CA ARG A 200 6.56 22.72 -60.72
C ARG A 200 6.07 21.30 -60.48
N GLU A 201 5.65 20.63 -61.56
CA GLU A 201 5.22 19.22 -61.59
C GLU A 201 4.09 18.91 -60.58
N THR A 202 3.27 19.91 -60.25
CA THR A 202 2.08 19.73 -59.41
C THR A 202 0.95 19.05 -60.18
N THR A 203 0.13 18.27 -59.48
CA THR A 203 -1.04 17.61 -60.09
C THR A 203 -2.27 17.76 -59.21
N VAL A 204 -3.36 18.27 -59.80
CA VAL A 204 -4.71 18.21 -59.25
C VAL A 204 -5.58 17.33 -60.14
N GLY A 205 -6.04 16.18 -59.63
CA GLY A 205 -6.85 15.22 -60.38
C GLY A 205 -8.29 15.67 -60.66
N GLY A 206 -8.75 16.77 -60.05
CA GLY A 206 -10.06 17.39 -60.27
C GLY A 206 -10.71 17.86 -58.96
N GLY A 207 -12.04 17.87 -58.91
CA GLY A 207 -12.81 18.27 -57.72
C GLY A 207 -13.13 19.77 -57.69
N GLU A 208 -13.30 20.32 -56.49
CA GLU A 208 -13.62 21.73 -56.29
C GLU A 208 -12.67 22.41 -55.30
N ARG A 209 -12.10 23.56 -55.67
CA ARG A 209 -11.25 24.41 -54.81
C ARG A 209 -10.00 23.73 -54.23
N ASN A 210 -9.44 22.75 -54.93
CA ASN A 210 -8.20 22.11 -54.49
C ASN A 210 -6.97 22.91 -54.93
N VAL A 211 -5.94 22.96 -54.08
CA VAL A 211 -4.70 23.72 -54.31
C VAL A 211 -3.50 22.78 -54.15
N ALA A 212 -2.70 22.66 -55.21
CA ALA A 212 -1.37 22.06 -55.18
C ALA A 212 -0.33 23.14 -55.49
N SER A 213 0.45 23.54 -54.49
CA SER A 213 1.35 24.71 -54.57
C SER A 213 2.75 24.44 -54.04
N GLY A 214 3.08 23.20 -53.70
CA GLY A 214 4.46 22.77 -53.42
C GLY A 214 5.06 21.99 -54.60
N PRO A 215 6.39 21.98 -54.79
CA PRO A 215 7.00 21.25 -55.91
C PRO A 215 6.70 19.75 -55.85
N ASN A 216 6.23 19.15 -56.95
CA ASN A 216 5.78 17.77 -57.04
C ASN A 216 4.59 17.41 -56.12
N ALA A 217 3.84 18.40 -55.63
CA ALA A 217 2.68 18.16 -54.78
C ALA A 217 1.51 17.57 -55.58
N VAL A 218 0.79 16.64 -54.97
CA VAL A 218 -0.36 15.96 -55.57
C VAL A 218 -1.60 16.19 -54.72
N VAL A 219 -2.70 16.59 -55.38
CA VAL A 219 -4.07 16.47 -54.86
C VAL A 219 -4.87 15.58 -55.80
N GLY A 220 -5.29 14.40 -55.35
CA GLY A 220 -6.04 13.47 -56.19
C GLY A 220 -7.44 13.97 -56.60
N GLY A 221 -8.05 14.83 -55.77
CA GLY A 221 -9.34 15.48 -55.99
C GLY A 221 -10.00 15.93 -54.69
N GLY A 222 -11.33 16.00 -54.65
CA GLY A 222 -12.09 16.34 -53.44
C GLY A 222 -12.51 17.80 -53.34
N TYR A 223 -12.70 18.32 -52.12
CA TYR A 223 -13.18 19.68 -51.86
C TYR A 223 -12.26 20.46 -50.91
N ILE A 224 -11.67 21.56 -51.37
CA ILE A 224 -10.78 22.43 -50.57
C ILE A 224 -9.61 21.65 -49.94
N ASN A 225 -8.92 20.81 -50.70
CA ASN A 225 -7.70 20.18 -50.21
C ASN A 225 -6.48 21.01 -50.62
N GLU A 226 -5.51 21.16 -49.74
CA GLU A 226 -4.31 21.94 -49.93
C GLU A 226 -3.06 21.07 -49.75
N SER A 227 -2.16 21.11 -50.73
CA SER A 227 -0.88 20.38 -50.76
C SER A 227 0.22 21.39 -51.08
N THR A 228 0.86 21.93 -50.06
CA THR A 228 1.60 23.21 -50.13
C THR A 228 3.12 23.08 -50.00
N ALA A 229 3.64 21.89 -49.69
CA ALA A 229 5.07 21.64 -49.54
C ALA A 229 5.61 20.64 -50.57
N THR A 230 6.94 20.48 -50.61
CA THR A 230 7.58 19.59 -51.59
C THR A 230 7.16 18.13 -51.40
N GLN A 231 6.77 17.47 -52.49
CA GLN A 231 6.44 16.04 -52.56
C GLN A 231 5.34 15.61 -51.58
N THR A 232 4.37 16.49 -51.31
CA THR A 232 3.20 16.17 -50.50
C THR A 232 2.13 15.46 -51.32
N THR A 233 1.38 14.56 -50.67
CA THR A 233 0.25 13.87 -51.29
C THR A 233 -1.01 14.03 -50.45
N VAL A 234 -2.05 14.62 -51.04
CA VAL A 234 -3.43 14.53 -50.53
C VAL A 234 -4.26 13.73 -51.53
N ALA A 235 -4.56 12.47 -51.23
CA ALA A 235 -5.24 11.61 -52.22
C ALA A 235 -6.70 12.05 -52.48
N GLY A 236 -7.34 12.75 -51.54
CA GLY A 236 -8.67 13.34 -51.70
C GLY A 236 -9.28 13.80 -50.38
N GLY A 237 -10.61 13.79 -50.30
CA GLY A 237 -11.35 14.17 -49.08
C GLY A 237 -11.79 15.63 -49.08
N ARG A 238 -11.92 16.22 -47.88
CA ARG A 238 -12.42 17.59 -47.70
C ARG A 238 -11.60 18.41 -46.71
N GLN A 239 -11.10 19.58 -47.09
CA GLN A 239 -10.41 20.49 -46.18
C GLN A 239 -9.13 19.90 -45.57
N ASN A 240 -8.45 18.99 -46.26
CA ASN A 240 -7.18 18.45 -45.78
C ASN A 240 -6.02 19.34 -46.20
N VAL A 241 -5.04 19.55 -45.31
CA VAL A 241 -3.87 20.41 -45.56
C VAL A 241 -2.59 19.61 -45.31
N ALA A 242 -1.80 19.36 -46.34
CA ALA A 242 -0.46 18.78 -46.25
C ALA A 242 0.58 19.87 -46.55
N GLY A 243 1.31 20.32 -45.53
CA GLY A 243 2.23 21.46 -45.58
C GLY A 243 3.65 21.16 -45.11
N GLY A 244 3.97 19.93 -44.72
CA GLY A 244 5.34 19.50 -44.46
C GLY A 244 5.90 18.65 -45.61
N ALA A 245 7.20 18.75 -45.90
CA ALA A 245 7.78 18.03 -47.03
C ALA A 245 7.62 16.51 -46.85
N TYR A 246 7.25 15.81 -47.93
CA TYR A 246 6.94 14.36 -47.95
C TYR A 246 5.69 13.93 -47.18
N ASP A 247 4.82 14.86 -46.78
CA ASP A 247 3.60 14.52 -46.05
C ASP A 247 2.60 13.74 -46.88
N THR A 248 1.90 12.81 -46.23
CA THR A 248 0.83 12.03 -46.86
C THR A 248 -0.46 12.11 -46.05
N ILE A 249 -1.51 12.63 -46.69
CA ILE A 249 -2.89 12.51 -46.22
C ILE A 249 -3.67 11.68 -47.24
N ALA A 250 -4.04 10.46 -46.89
CA ALA A 250 -4.74 9.58 -47.83
C ALA A 250 -6.25 9.92 -47.97
N GLY A 251 -6.81 10.77 -47.10
CA GLY A 251 -8.17 11.27 -47.24
C GLY A 251 -8.75 11.83 -45.94
N GLY A 252 -10.07 11.68 -45.77
CA GLY A 252 -10.78 12.18 -44.60
C GLY A 252 -11.21 13.64 -44.72
N SER A 253 -11.51 14.29 -43.60
CA SER A 253 -11.88 15.70 -43.58
C SER A 253 -11.16 16.50 -42.51
N ARG A 254 -10.66 17.69 -42.87
CA ARG A 254 -10.01 18.63 -41.95
C ARG A 254 -8.76 18.08 -41.27
N ASN A 255 -8.05 17.17 -41.93
CA ASN A 255 -6.78 16.69 -41.43
C ASN A 255 -5.66 17.65 -41.81
N THR A 256 -4.76 17.95 -40.88
CA THR A 256 -3.64 18.86 -41.07
C THR A 256 -2.32 18.14 -40.78
N SER A 257 -1.43 18.09 -41.75
CA SER A 257 -0.08 17.56 -41.61
C SER A 257 0.91 18.67 -41.96
N GLN A 258 1.86 18.98 -41.07
CA GLN A 258 2.85 20.05 -41.22
C GLN A 258 4.29 19.60 -40.89
N GLY A 259 4.48 18.34 -40.49
CA GLY A 259 5.80 17.80 -40.12
C GLY A 259 6.62 17.35 -41.33
N TYR A 260 7.92 17.14 -41.20
CA TYR A 260 8.66 16.42 -42.26
C TYR A 260 8.26 14.94 -42.26
N ALA A 261 7.82 14.40 -43.41
CA ALA A 261 7.46 12.99 -43.62
C ALA A 261 6.43 12.45 -42.62
N ALA A 262 5.41 13.26 -42.30
CA ALA A 262 4.29 12.88 -41.46
C ALA A 262 3.17 12.18 -42.26
N ALA A 263 2.35 11.39 -41.56
CA ALA A 263 1.31 10.60 -42.19
C ALA A 263 -0.02 10.62 -41.42
N ILE A 264 -1.10 10.89 -42.16
CA ILE A 264 -2.50 10.76 -41.70
C ILE A 264 -3.28 9.96 -42.75
N PRO A 265 -3.52 8.64 -42.54
CA PRO A 265 -4.28 7.84 -43.50
C PRO A 265 -5.74 8.28 -43.68
N GLY A 266 -6.33 9.00 -42.72
CA GLY A 266 -7.68 9.55 -42.85
C GLY A 266 -8.27 10.03 -41.53
N GLY A 267 -9.60 10.09 -41.45
CA GLY A 267 -10.33 10.53 -40.25
C GLY A 267 -10.83 11.97 -40.32
N TYR A 268 -11.18 12.54 -39.17
CA TYR A 268 -11.77 13.87 -39.04
C TYR A 268 -10.99 14.74 -38.04
N GLU A 269 -10.50 15.90 -38.48
CA GLU A 269 -9.82 16.88 -37.62
C GLU A 269 -8.59 16.33 -36.89
N ASN A 270 -7.80 15.47 -37.55
CA ASN A 270 -6.52 15.00 -37.03
C ASN A 270 -5.37 15.95 -37.39
N SER A 271 -4.37 16.07 -36.52
CA SER A 271 -3.24 16.99 -36.67
C SER A 271 -1.89 16.33 -36.40
N VAL A 272 -0.93 16.54 -37.30
CA VAL A 272 0.49 16.20 -37.09
C VAL A 272 1.33 17.43 -37.39
N THR A 273 2.02 18.01 -36.41
CA THR A 273 2.74 19.29 -36.58
C THR A 273 4.27 19.18 -36.51
N SER A 274 4.80 18.00 -36.20
CA SER A 274 6.24 17.76 -36.07
C SER A 274 6.72 16.57 -36.92
N ASN A 275 8.03 16.52 -37.16
CA ASN A 275 8.69 15.55 -38.04
C ASN A 275 8.43 14.09 -37.63
N TYR A 276 8.17 13.25 -38.63
CA TYR A 276 7.95 11.81 -38.47
C TYR A 276 6.78 11.43 -37.54
N GLY A 277 5.88 12.37 -37.26
CA GLY A 277 4.67 12.09 -36.50
C GLY A 277 3.66 11.29 -37.32
N ALA A 278 2.84 10.49 -36.65
CA ALA A 278 1.80 9.70 -37.30
C ALA A 278 0.51 9.68 -36.48
N VAL A 279 -0.61 9.86 -37.18
CA VAL A 279 -1.95 9.62 -36.63
C VAL A 279 -2.63 8.60 -37.52
N GLY A 280 -2.90 7.41 -37.00
CA GLY A 280 -3.48 6.30 -37.79
C GLY A 280 -4.88 6.56 -38.33
N GLY A 281 -5.63 7.49 -37.71
CA GLY A 281 -6.96 7.93 -38.13
C GLY A 281 -7.78 8.43 -36.94
N GLY A 282 -9.12 8.25 -37.01
CA GLY A 282 -10.02 8.64 -35.92
C GLY A 282 -10.45 10.10 -35.98
N GLN A 283 -10.80 10.69 -34.83
CA GLN A 283 -11.32 12.05 -34.71
C GLN A 283 -10.52 12.89 -33.69
N HIS A 284 -10.14 14.12 -34.02
CA HIS A 284 -9.46 15.05 -33.09
C HIS A 284 -8.17 14.49 -32.45
N ASN A 285 -7.40 13.70 -33.18
CA ASN A 285 -6.13 13.19 -32.66
C ASN A 285 -4.97 14.10 -33.06
N SER A 286 -4.05 14.33 -32.14
CA SER A 286 -2.93 15.27 -32.29
C SER A 286 -1.60 14.60 -31.96
N ALA A 287 -0.62 14.72 -32.85
CA ALA A 287 0.78 14.34 -32.62
C ALA A 287 1.69 15.55 -32.89
N THR A 288 2.09 16.24 -31.82
CA THR A 288 2.70 17.59 -31.93
C THR A 288 4.21 17.62 -31.78
N ARG A 289 4.84 16.50 -31.41
CA ARG A 289 6.30 16.37 -31.29
C ARG A 289 6.89 15.33 -32.24
N SER A 290 8.21 15.37 -32.42
CA SER A 290 8.89 14.49 -33.37
C SER A 290 8.74 13.03 -32.96
N TYR A 291 8.46 12.16 -33.94
CA TYR A 291 8.19 10.73 -33.74
C TYR A 291 6.98 10.40 -32.85
N ALA A 292 6.16 11.38 -32.48
CA ALA A 292 4.95 11.14 -31.71
C ALA A 292 3.93 10.34 -32.54
N THR A 293 3.31 9.34 -31.92
CA THR A 293 2.38 8.43 -32.62
C THR A 293 1.06 8.33 -31.87
N VAL A 294 -0.04 8.48 -32.60
CA VAL A 294 -1.39 8.13 -32.14
C VAL A 294 -1.94 7.03 -33.05
N GLY A 295 -2.23 5.86 -32.49
CA GLY A 295 -2.77 4.73 -33.27
C GLY A 295 -4.16 5.00 -33.89
N GLY A 296 -4.97 5.83 -33.23
CA GLY A 296 -6.30 6.25 -33.68
C GLY A 296 -7.17 6.68 -32.51
N GLY A 297 -8.49 6.51 -32.61
CA GLY A 297 -9.43 6.83 -31.54
C GLY A 297 -9.99 8.24 -31.63
N GLN A 298 -10.38 8.82 -30.50
CA GLN A 298 -11.02 10.14 -30.43
C GLN A 298 -10.36 11.02 -29.38
N ASN A 299 -9.95 12.24 -29.73
CA ASN A 299 -9.39 13.21 -28.77
C ASN A 299 -8.19 12.64 -27.99
N ASN A 300 -7.08 12.38 -28.68
CA ASN A 300 -5.83 11.92 -28.07
C ASN A 300 -4.70 12.90 -28.43
N ASP A 301 -3.83 13.23 -27.47
CA ASP A 301 -2.78 14.24 -27.63
C ASP A 301 -1.39 13.70 -27.24
N ALA A 302 -0.58 13.35 -28.24
CA ALA A 302 0.81 12.93 -28.06
C ALA A 302 1.75 14.14 -28.24
N ASN A 303 2.18 14.72 -27.11
CA ASN A 303 2.90 15.99 -27.01
C ASN A 303 4.34 15.87 -26.47
N GLY A 304 4.83 14.64 -26.28
CA GLY A 304 6.24 14.35 -26.01
C GLY A 304 6.99 13.83 -27.23
N THR A 305 8.30 14.04 -27.32
CA THR A 305 9.13 13.41 -28.36
C THR A 305 9.11 11.89 -28.15
N TYR A 306 8.87 11.11 -29.21
CA TYR A 306 8.63 9.66 -29.11
C TYR A 306 7.44 9.24 -28.23
N ALA A 307 6.54 10.16 -27.88
CA ALA A 307 5.35 9.82 -27.12
C ALA A 307 4.43 8.93 -27.95
N THR A 308 3.78 7.96 -27.31
CA THR A 308 2.91 7.00 -27.97
C THR A 308 1.57 6.93 -27.27
N ILE A 309 0.49 7.11 -28.04
CA ILE A 309 -0.87 6.78 -27.62
C ILE A 309 -1.40 5.66 -28.51
N GLY A 310 -1.70 4.49 -27.94
CA GLY A 310 -2.20 3.34 -28.70
C GLY A 310 -3.58 3.59 -29.32
N GLY A 311 -4.42 4.39 -28.66
CA GLY A 311 -5.74 4.80 -29.12
C GLY A 311 -6.64 5.17 -27.95
N GLY A 312 -7.95 4.88 -28.04
CA GLY A 312 -8.92 5.21 -27.00
C GLY A 312 -9.54 6.60 -27.19
N GLY A 313 -10.01 7.21 -26.12
CA GLY A 313 -10.49 8.59 -26.20
C GLY A 313 -10.91 9.21 -24.89
N PRO A 314 -11.96 10.05 -24.85
CA PRO A 314 -12.33 10.72 -23.62
C PRO A 314 -12.96 9.77 -22.60
N SER A 315 -12.66 9.93 -21.29
CA SER A 315 -13.36 9.15 -20.24
C SER A 315 -14.86 9.51 -20.16
N ASP A 316 -15.23 10.75 -20.50
CA ASP A 316 -16.61 11.18 -20.70
C ASP A 316 -16.82 11.81 -22.09
N PRO A 317 -17.50 11.13 -23.04
CA PRO A 317 -17.75 11.66 -24.38
C PRO A 317 -18.94 12.63 -24.47
N SER A 318 -19.61 12.98 -23.37
CA SER A 318 -20.91 13.67 -23.37
C SER A 318 -20.92 15.08 -23.97
N THR A 319 -19.85 15.87 -23.82
CA THR A 319 -19.75 17.26 -24.35
C THR A 319 -18.33 17.60 -24.81
N GLU A 320 -18.17 18.49 -25.81
CA GLU A 320 -16.81 18.88 -26.29
C GLU A 320 -15.92 19.46 -25.19
N THR A 321 -16.47 20.24 -24.26
CA THR A 321 -15.70 20.78 -23.13
C THR A 321 -15.27 19.70 -22.15
N THR A 322 -16.11 18.70 -21.87
CA THR A 322 -15.72 17.56 -21.03
C THR A 322 -14.74 16.65 -21.76
N ARG A 323 -14.86 16.51 -23.08
CA ARG A 323 -13.93 15.73 -23.92
C ARG A 323 -12.50 16.26 -23.86
N GLU A 324 -12.31 17.59 -23.89
CA GLU A 324 -10.97 18.20 -23.73
C GLU A 324 -10.37 17.94 -22.36
N ASN A 325 -11.19 17.93 -21.30
CA ASN A 325 -10.73 17.67 -19.93
C ASN A 325 -10.52 16.18 -19.63
N THR A 326 -10.93 15.29 -20.53
CA THR A 326 -10.93 13.85 -20.32
C THR A 326 -10.20 13.10 -21.42
N LYS A 327 -9.41 13.77 -22.26
CA LYS A 327 -8.64 13.13 -23.34
C LYS A 327 -7.51 12.25 -22.80
N ASN A 328 -6.98 11.36 -23.64
CA ASN A 328 -5.69 10.75 -23.35
C ASN A 328 -4.56 11.70 -23.73
N GLU A 329 -3.57 11.85 -22.85
CA GLU A 329 -2.45 12.76 -23.03
C GLU A 329 -1.12 12.04 -22.73
N ALA A 330 -0.19 12.07 -23.68
CA ALA A 330 1.20 11.66 -23.47
C ALA A 330 2.09 12.90 -23.62
N LYS A 331 2.37 13.58 -22.51
CA LYS A 331 2.80 14.98 -22.46
C LYS A 331 4.30 15.19 -22.56
N ASP A 332 5.10 14.26 -22.04
CA ASP A 332 6.56 14.39 -21.95
C ASP A 332 7.27 13.31 -22.80
N ASP A 333 8.59 13.44 -22.99
CA ASP A 333 9.35 12.56 -23.87
C ASP A 333 9.23 11.07 -23.46
N TYR A 334 9.09 10.19 -24.45
CA TYR A 334 8.93 8.74 -24.29
C TYR A 334 7.71 8.30 -23.46
N CYS A 335 6.78 9.21 -23.16
CA CYS A 335 5.56 8.85 -22.44
C CYS A 335 4.66 7.92 -23.26
N THR A 336 4.03 6.96 -22.58
CA THR A 336 3.15 5.98 -23.23
C THR A 336 1.78 5.94 -22.57
N VAL A 337 0.73 6.05 -23.37
CA VAL A 337 -0.64 5.69 -22.98
C VAL A 337 -1.11 4.59 -23.91
N ALA A 338 -1.30 3.37 -23.41
CA ALA A 338 -1.66 2.25 -24.30
C ALA A 338 -3.10 2.34 -24.83
N GLY A 339 -4.01 3.03 -24.13
CA GLY A 339 -5.39 3.25 -24.55
C GLY A 339 -6.29 3.73 -23.40
N GLY A 340 -7.58 3.37 -23.43
CA GLY A 340 -8.55 3.77 -22.40
C GLY A 340 -9.10 5.18 -22.61
N GLY A 341 -9.50 5.86 -21.53
CA GLY A 341 -9.86 7.28 -21.64
C GLY A 341 -9.55 8.13 -20.43
N GLY A 342 -9.28 9.42 -20.63
CA GLY A 342 -8.88 10.34 -19.56
C GLY A 342 -7.51 10.09 -18.98
N ASN A 343 -6.66 9.31 -19.66
CA ASN A 343 -5.37 8.92 -19.09
C ASN A 343 -4.28 9.95 -19.40
N VAL A 344 -3.46 10.29 -18.41
CA VAL A 344 -2.36 11.25 -18.54
C VAL A 344 -1.04 10.57 -18.20
N ALA A 345 -0.10 10.55 -19.15
CA ALA A 345 1.30 10.20 -18.94
C ALA A 345 2.18 11.43 -19.16
N GLY A 346 2.95 11.84 -18.15
CA GLY A 346 3.82 13.02 -18.15
C GLY A 346 3.17 14.27 -17.54
N ALA A 347 3.99 15.28 -17.24
CA ALA A 347 3.59 16.53 -16.59
C ALA A 347 3.48 17.73 -17.54
N GLY A 348 3.96 17.60 -18.79
CA GLY A 348 3.88 18.64 -19.83
C GLY A 348 4.99 19.69 -19.78
N SER A 349 6.01 19.49 -18.93
CA SER A 349 7.20 20.35 -18.86
C SER A 349 8.50 19.60 -19.16
N ASN A 350 8.38 18.39 -19.73
CA ASN A 350 9.46 17.42 -19.92
C ASN A 350 10.21 17.07 -18.63
N THR A 351 9.55 17.21 -17.49
CA THR A 351 10.08 16.85 -16.17
C THR A 351 9.71 15.43 -15.77
N ALA A 352 8.73 14.81 -16.44
CA ALA A 352 8.27 13.45 -16.17
C ALA A 352 8.43 12.52 -17.39
N PRO A 353 9.64 12.37 -17.95
CA PRO A 353 9.84 11.50 -19.10
C PRO A 353 9.64 10.02 -18.73
N ASN A 354 9.35 9.19 -19.74
CA ASN A 354 9.13 7.75 -19.62
C ASN A 354 7.94 7.35 -18.72
N ALA A 355 7.04 8.27 -18.39
CA ALA A 355 5.82 7.93 -17.68
C ALA A 355 4.94 7.01 -18.52
N THR A 356 4.31 6.02 -17.88
CA THR A 356 3.51 5.00 -18.58
C THR A 356 2.16 4.81 -17.93
N VAL A 357 1.10 4.87 -18.74
CA VAL A 357 -0.24 4.43 -18.39
C VAL A 357 -0.67 3.28 -19.30
N GLY A 358 -0.91 2.11 -18.71
CA GLY A 358 -1.29 0.90 -19.44
C GLY A 358 -2.73 0.88 -19.95
N GLY A 359 -3.59 1.81 -19.52
CA GLY A 359 -4.97 1.96 -19.98
C GLY A 359 -5.92 2.36 -18.85
N GLY A 360 -7.19 1.95 -18.95
CA GLY A 360 -8.20 2.25 -17.93
C GLY A 360 -8.86 3.63 -18.11
N THR A 361 -9.45 4.16 -17.04
CA THR A 361 -10.10 5.48 -17.03
C THR A 361 -9.44 6.42 -16.04
N ASP A 362 -9.23 7.67 -16.43
CA ASP A 362 -8.78 8.77 -15.57
C ASP A 362 -7.49 8.49 -14.77
N ASN A 363 -6.58 7.66 -15.30
CA ASN A 363 -5.32 7.34 -14.63
C ASN A 363 -4.22 8.37 -14.96
N MET A 364 -3.41 8.72 -13.97
CA MET A 364 -2.38 9.74 -14.08
C MET A 364 -1.01 9.19 -13.66
N ALA A 365 -0.03 9.18 -14.57
CA ALA A 365 1.37 8.94 -14.28
C ALA A 365 2.16 10.23 -14.60
N THR A 366 2.51 11.02 -13.59
CA THR A 366 2.92 12.44 -13.79
C THR A 366 4.32 12.78 -13.30
N ASP A 367 5.16 11.78 -13.03
CA ASP A 367 6.57 11.99 -12.65
C ASP A 367 7.50 11.04 -13.44
N GLU A 368 8.80 11.27 -13.36
CA GLU A 368 9.82 10.51 -14.08
C GLU A 368 9.69 9.01 -13.80
N HIS A 369 9.58 8.20 -14.86
CA HIS A 369 9.39 6.75 -14.77
C HIS A 369 8.16 6.28 -13.96
N ALA A 370 7.22 7.18 -13.66
CA ALA A 370 5.98 6.82 -12.98
C ALA A 370 5.16 5.86 -13.85
N THR A 371 4.57 4.84 -13.24
CA THR A 371 3.80 3.82 -13.95
C THR A 371 2.45 3.59 -13.30
N VAL A 372 1.40 3.66 -14.10
CA VAL A 372 0.08 3.13 -13.74
C VAL A 372 -0.29 2.03 -14.73
N ALA A 373 -0.39 0.78 -14.30
CA ALA A 373 -0.65 -0.32 -15.22
C ALA A 373 -2.08 -0.32 -15.78
N GLY A 374 -3.05 0.33 -15.12
CA GLY A 374 -4.43 0.50 -15.57
C GLY A 374 -5.37 0.83 -14.41
N GLY A 375 -6.66 0.49 -14.54
CA GLY A 375 -7.67 0.70 -13.49
C GLY A 375 -8.47 1.98 -13.69
N ASP A 376 -9.01 2.54 -12.60
CA ASP A 376 -9.84 3.75 -12.62
C ASP A 376 -9.30 4.79 -11.63
N ALA A 377 -9.09 6.02 -12.08
CA ALA A 377 -8.71 7.16 -11.24
C ALA A 377 -7.44 6.95 -10.37
N ASN A 378 -6.47 6.17 -10.83
CA ASN A 378 -5.22 5.96 -10.08
C ASN A 378 -4.17 7.03 -10.43
N THR A 379 -3.34 7.41 -9.46
CA THR A 379 -2.29 8.42 -9.63
C THR A 379 -0.93 7.89 -9.17
N ALA A 380 0.07 7.89 -10.06
CA ALA A 380 1.48 7.73 -9.73
C ALA A 380 2.19 9.07 -10.00
N SER A 381 2.59 9.78 -8.95
CA SER A 381 3.11 11.15 -9.05
C SER A 381 4.45 11.37 -8.33
N GLY A 382 5.07 10.31 -7.83
CA GLY A 382 6.45 10.34 -7.35
C GLY A 382 7.41 9.69 -8.35
N THR A 383 8.70 10.03 -8.28
CA THR A 383 9.70 9.54 -9.23
C THR A 383 9.87 8.02 -9.06
N TYR A 384 9.74 7.24 -10.13
CA TYR A 384 9.67 5.76 -10.11
C TYR A 384 8.48 5.18 -9.30
N ALA A 385 7.44 5.96 -9.01
CA ALA A 385 6.26 5.44 -8.34
C ALA A 385 5.48 4.47 -9.25
N THR A 386 4.91 3.43 -8.66
CA THR A 386 4.14 2.43 -9.41
C THR A 386 2.78 2.18 -8.77
N VAL A 387 1.73 2.25 -9.57
CA VAL A 387 0.40 1.73 -9.25
C VAL A 387 0.08 0.56 -10.18
N GLY A 388 -0.12 -0.63 -9.60
CA GLY A 388 -0.44 -1.84 -10.37
C GLY A 388 -1.87 -1.88 -10.93
N GLY A 389 -2.79 -1.06 -10.40
CA GLY A 389 -4.16 -0.94 -10.88
C GLY A 389 -5.14 -0.60 -9.75
N GLY A 390 -6.38 -1.06 -9.86
CA GLY A 390 -7.44 -0.81 -8.86
C GLY A 390 -8.18 0.50 -9.11
N THR A 391 -8.73 1.09 -8.04
CA THR A 391 -9.52 2.32 -8.11
C THR A 391 -9.00 3.37 -7.13
N GLY A 392 -8.74 4.59 -7.60
CA GLY A 392 -8.45 5.74 -6.72
C GLY A 392 -7.13 5.65 -5.93
N ASN A 393 -6.21 4.76 -6.29
CA ASN A 393 -4.96 4.60 -5.56
C ASN A 393 -3.96 5.70 -5.92
N THR A 394 -3.27 6.25 -4.93
CA THR A 394 -2.26 7.30 -5.10
C THR A 394 -0.90 6.82 -4.59
N ALA A 395 0.11 6.83 -5.46
CA ALA A 395 1.52 6.62 -5.15
C ALA A 395 2.28 7.93 -5.42
N SER A 396 2.43 8.77 -4.40
CA SER A 396 2.97 10.13 -4.52
C SER A 396 4.40 10.28 -4.01
N GLY A 397 4.90 9.37 -3.18
CA GLY A 397 6.30 9.37 -2.75
C GLY A 397 7.23 8.79 -3.81
N ASP A 398 8.50 9.19 -3.79
CA ASP A 398 9.54 8.60 -4.65
C ASP A 398 9.68 7.09 -4.43
N ARG A 399 9.77 6.31 -5.50
CA ARG A 399 9.95 4.84 -5.48
C ARG A 399 8.87 4.11 -4.68
N THR A 400 7.67 4.68 -4.59
CA THR A 400 6.54 4.03 -3.91
C THR A 400 5.90 2.96 -4.78
N THR A 401 5.21 2.02 -4.15
CA THR A 401 4.45 0.99 -4.86
C THR A 401 3.11 0.77 -4.20
N VAL A 402 2.04 0.89 -4.98
CA VAL A 402 0.70 0.42 -4.61
C VAL A 402 0.31 -0.68 -5.59
N CYS A 403 0.19 -1.92 -5.14
CA CYS A 403 -0.06 -3.04 -6.05
C CYS A 403 -1.49 -3.02 -6.65
N GLY A 404 -2.46 -2.43 -5.94
CA GLY A 404 -3.86 -2.31 -6.34
C GLY A 404 -4.77 -1.95 -5.18
N GLY A 405 -6.04 -2.37 -5.23
CA GLY A 405 -7.02 -2.10 -4.18
C GLY A 405 -7.85 -0.84 -4.44
N TRP A 406 -8.43 -0.25 -3.38
CA TRP A 406 -9.27 0.94 -3.47
C TRP A 406 -8.79 2.05 -2.53
N ASN A 407 -8.50 3.23 -3.09
CA ASN A 407 -8.19 4.47 -2.37
C ASN A 407 -6.97 4.37 -1.44
N ASN A 408 -5.97 3.56 -1.76
CA ASN A 408 -4.75 3.51 -0.97
C ASN A 408 -3.84 4.70 -1.27
N LEU A 409 -3.15 5.24 -0.26
CA LEU A 409 -2.23 6.37 -0.38
C LEU A 409 -0.83 5.98 0.11
N ALA A 410 0.14 5.91 -0.80
CA ALA A 410 1.56 5.73 -0.50
C ALA A 410 2.31 7.04 -0.77
N ALA A 411 2.56 7.81 0.30
CA ALA A 411 3.16 9.15 0.23
C ALA A 411 4.62 9.18 0.70
N GLY A 412 5.01 8.30 1.63
CA GLY A 412 6.39 8.23 2.11
C GLY A 412 7.33 7.62 1.08
N ALA A 413 8.51 8.20 0.87
CA ALA A 413 9.48 7.67 -0.10
C ALA A 413 9.81 6.20 0.17
N GLY A 414 9.75 5.36 -0.88
CA GLY A 414 10.00 3.91 -0.81
C GLY A 414 8.93 3.12 -0.06
N SER A 415 7.76 3.72 0.23
CA SER A 415 6.67 3.01 0.89
C SER A 415 5.97 2.01 -0.04
N PHE A 416 5.35 1.00 0.57
CA PHE A 416 4.70 -0.11 -0.11
C PHE A 416 3.31 -0.35 0.47
N ILE A 417 2.31 -0.41 -0.41
CA ILE A 417 0.97 -0.91 -0.10
C ILE A 417 0.64 -2.11 -1.00
N GLY A 418 0.42 -3.27 -0.39
CA GLY A 418 0.12 -4.51 -1.12
C GLY A 418 -1.31 -4.57 -1.68
N GLY A 419 -2.25 -3.80 -1.13
CA GLY A 419 -3.63 -3.69 -1.59
C GLY A 419 -4.62 -3.43 -0.46
N GLY A 420 -5.86 -3.90 -0.63
CA GLY A 420 -6.95 -3.60 0.31
C GLY A 420 -7.48 -2.18 0.14
N GLY A 421 -7.88 -1.56 1.24
CA GLY A 421 -8.49 -0.22 1.25
C GLY A 421 -9.97 -0.24 0.87
N GLY A 422 -10.64 0.89 1.02
CA GLY A 422 -12.05 1.04 0.70
C GLY A 422 -12.44 2.51 0.53
N SER A 423 -13.67 2.75 0.08
CA SER A 423 -14.16 4.10 -0.23
C SER A 423 -14.02 5.12 0.90
N SER A 424 -14.04 4.67 2.17
CA SER A 424 -13.91 5.51 3.37
C SER A 424 -12.91 4.97 4.39
N ALA A 425 -12.17 3.91 4.05
CA ALA A 425 -11.30 3.16 4.95
C ALA A 425 -9.97 2.89 4.24
N ILE A 426 -9.21 3.96 4.02
CA ILE A 426 -8.03 3.98 3.17
C ILE A 426 -6.80 3.51 3.92
N ASN A 427 -5.89 2.79 3.26
CA ASN A 427 -4.56 2.56 3.85
C ASN A 427 -3.64 3.72 3.49
N GLU A 428 -2.90 4.20 4.48
CA GLU A 428 -2.09 5.42 4.37
C GLU A 428 -0.66 5.15 4.84
N ALA A 429 0.30 5.24 3.92
CA ALA A 429 1.72 5.05 4.19
C ALA A 429 2.47 6.38 4.01
N TYR A 430 2.55 7.16 5.09
CA TYR A 430 3.22 8.47 5.12
C TYR A 430 4.72 8.36 5.43
N ALA A 431 5.13 7.38 6.25
CA ALA A 431 6.52 7.25 6.67
C ALA A 431 7.43 6.75 5.53
N ARG A 432 8.71 7.13 5.56
CA ARG A 432 9.71 6.60 4.64
C ARG A 432 9.84 5.09 4.82
N SER A 433 9.76 4.36 3.71
CA SER A 433 9.78 2.89 3.70
C SER A 433 8.70 2.25 4.58
N ALA A 434 7.57 2.93 4.76
CA ALA A 434 6.38 2.35 5.38
C ALA A 434 5.90 1.14 4.59
N VAL A 435 5.46 0.10 5.30
CA VAL A 435 4.93 -1.13 4.70
C VAL A 435 3.54 -1.39 5.24
N ILE A 436 2.55 -1.40 4.36
CA ILE A 436 1.21 -1.92 4.65
C ILE A 436 0.95 -3.07 3.67
N VAL A 437 0.93 -4.30 4.16
CA VAL A 437 0.75 -5.45 3.26
C VAL A 437 -0.68 -5.52 2.73
N GLY A 438 -1.68 -5.08 3.50
CA GLY A 438 -3.08 -4.97 3.07
C GLY A 438 -4.01 -4.56 4.20
N GLY A 439 -5.29 -4.94 4.11
CA GLY A 439 -6.31 -4.59 5.11
C GLY A 439 -7.06 -3.29 4.80
N TYR A 440 -7.68 -2.69 5.81
CA TYR A 440 -8.53 -1.50 5.68
C TYR A 440 -8.19 -0.46 6.75
N ALA A 441 -8.19 0.82 6.40
CA ALA A 441 -7.97 1.91 7.37
C ALA A 441 -6.67 1.78 8.20
N ASN A 442 -5.60 1.21 7.64
CA ASN A 442 -4.32 1.14 8.35
C ASN A 442 -3.44 2.34 8.02
N THR A 443 -2.78 2.92 9.01
CA THR A 443 -1.92 4.10 8.84
C THR A 443 -0.53 3.84 9.39
N VAL A 444 0.50 4.13 8.59
CA VAL A 444 1.91 4.09 9.00
C VAL A 444 2.55 5.47 8.80
N GLY A 445 3.03 6.05 9.90
CA GLY A 445 3.57 7.41 9.95
C GLY A 445 2.51 8.48 10.18
N ASP A 446 2.98 9.72 10.29
CA ASP A 446 2.15 10.91 10.50
C ASP A 446 2.12 11.77 9.23
N PRO A 447 0.94 12.19 8.72
CA PRO A 447 0.83 13.11 7.59
C PRO A 447 1.46 14.49 7.81
N VAL A 448 1.65 14.95 9.06
CA VAL A 448 2.21 16.28 9.33
C VAL A 448 3.73 16.31 9.45
N ASP A 449 4.38 15.16 9.54
CA ASP A 449 5.82 15.07 9.76
C ASP A 449 6.51 14.15 8.75
N GLU A 450 6.85 14.73 7.60
CA GLU A 450 7.55 14.05 6.50
C GLU A 450 8.93 13.50 6.92
N PHE A 451 9.45 13.89 8.10
CA PHE A 451 10.78 13.54 8.59
C PHE A 451 10.79 12.65 9.85
N VAL A 452 9.64 12.36 10.46
CA VAL A 452 9.57 11.57 11.70
C VAL A 452 8.92 10.23 11.43
N GLY A 453 9.75 9.25 11.08
CA GLY A 453 9.29 7.87 10.89
C GLY A 453 10.17 7.08 9.93
N TRP A 454 11.24 6.45 10.42
CA TRP A 454 11.92 5.43 9.63
C TRP A 454 11.22 4.10 9.89
N VAL A 455 10.58 3.56 8.85
CA VAL A 455 10.16 2.15 8.77
C VAL A 455 9.15 1.74 9.85
N GLY A 456 7.87 1.84 9.52
CA GLY A 456 6.80 1.15 10.26
C GLY A 456 6.22 0.04 9.38
N THR A 457 5.82 -1.07 9.99
CA THR A 457 5.14 -2.16 9.28
C THR A 457 3.77 -2.43 9.87
N ILE A 458 2.77 -2.59 9.02
CA ILE A 458 1.48 -3.19 9.35
C ILE A 458 1.21 -4.32 8.35
N ALA A 459 1.16 -5.56 8.84
CA ALA A 459 0.93 -6.70 7.95
C ALA A 459 -0.54 -6.85 7.50
N GLY A 460 -1.49 -6.18 8.15
CA GLY A 460 -2.89 -6.13 7.73
C GLY A 460 -3.84 -5.71 8.84
N GLY A 461 -5.11 -6.11 8.72
CA GLY A 461 -6.14 -5.82 9.72
C GLY A 461 -6.95 -4.57 9.40
N TYR A 462 -7.64 -4.06 10.43
CA TYR A 462 -8.54 -2.92 10.32
C TYR A 462 -8.17 -1.82 11.32
N GLY A 463 -7.99 -0.59 10.87
CA GLY A 463 -7.87 0.56 11.77
C GLY A 463 -6.59 0.63 12.58
N ASN A 464 -5.52 -0.10 12.19
CA ASN A 464 -4.28 -0.11 12.96
C ASN A 464 -3.42 1.11 12.62
N GLN A 465 -2.77 1.69 13.63
CA GLN A 465 -1.96 2.91 13.49
C GLN A 465 -0.56 2.66 14.03
N ASN A 466 0.45 2.92 13.21
CA ASN A 466 1.84 2.74 13.60
C ASN A 466 2.67 4.00 13.28
N THR A 467 2.95 4.80 14.31
CA THR A 467 3.75 6.03 14.20
C THR A 467 5.17 5.86 14.77
N GLY A 468 5.44 4.76 15.49
CA GLY A 468 6.77 4.44 15.99
C GLY A 468 7.82 4.21 14.89
N GLN A 469 9.09 4.52 15.16
CA GLN A 469 10.20 4.18 14.26
C GLN A 469 10.63 2.73 14.46
N TYR A 470 10.88 1.97 13.38
CA TYR A 470 11.30 0.56 13.42
C TYR A 470 10.33 -0.37 14.17
N SER A 471 9.05 -0.04 14.15
CA SER A 471 7.99 -0.73 14.88
C SER A 471 7.13 -1.59 13.95
N ALA A 472 6.33 -2.48 14.55
CA ALA A 472 5.48 -3.38 13.79
C ALA A 472 4.12 -3.65 14.45
N ILE A 473 3.09 -3.75 13.61
CA ILE A 473 1.80 -4.35 13.94
C ILE A 473 1.59 -5.57 13.05
N GLY A 474 1.45 -6.75 13.66
CA GLY A 474 1.20 -7.99 12.91
C GLY A 474 -0.20 -8.07 12.30
N GLY A 475 -1.16 -7.32 12.84
CA GLY A 475 -2.51 -7.17 12.30
C GLY A 475 -3.54 -6.87 13.39
N GLY A 476 -4.77 -7.37 13.21
CA GLY A 476 -5.84 -7.20 14.19
C GLY A 476 -6.70 -5.96 13.95
N PHE A 477 -7.32 -5.45 15.01
CA PHE A 477 -8.31 -4.38 14.95
C PHE A 477 -7.94 -3.24 15.91
N GLU A 478 -7.83 -2.02 15.39
CA GLU A 478 -7.60 -0.79 16.15
C GLU A 478 -6.38 -0.84 17.09
N ASN A 479 -5.30 -1.54 16.71
CA ASN A 479 -4.07 -1.52 17.47
C ASN A 479 -3.26 -0.26 17.15
N VAL A 480 -2.61 0.31 18.16
CA VAL A 480 -1.81 1.53 18.08
C VAL A 480 -0.38 1.24 18.54
N VAL A 481 0.59 1.73 17.77
CA VAL A 481 2.01 1.65 18.09
C VAL A 481 2.64 3.02 17.88
N ASP A 482 2.97 3.69 18.98
CA ASP A 482 3.65 5.00 18.96
C ASP A 482 5.09 4.91 19.46
N GLY A 483 5.42 3.87 20.24
CA GLY A 483 6.75 3.65 20.78
C GLY A 483 7.77 3.24 19.72
N ASN A 484 8.94 3.87 19.69
CA ASN A 484 10.04 3.47 18.81
C ASN A 484 10.48 2.03 19.11
N ARG A 485 10.65 1.20 18.08
CA ARG A 485 11.03 -0.22 18.15
C ARG A 485 10.04 -1.09 18.92
N SER A 486 8.81 -0.64 19.09
CA SER A 486 7.78 -1.41 19.77
C SER A 486 7.01 -2.31 18.81
N VAL A 487 6.36 -3.33 19.36
CA VAL A 487 5.65 -4.34 18.59
C VAL A 487 4.31 -4.67 19.22
N VAL A 488 3.26 -4.66 18.40
CA VAL A 488 1.98 -5.32 18.70
C VAL A 488 1.80 -6.47 17.73
N ALA A 489 1.87 -7.72 18.20
CA ALA A 489 1.76 -8.86 17.28
C ALA A 489 0.34 -9.02 16.69
N GLY A 490 -0.70 -8.53 17.37
CA GLY A 490 -2.08 -8.51 16.89
C GLY A 490 -3.10 -8.21 17.99
N GLY A 491 -4.31 -8.75 17.85
CA GLY A 491 -5.39 -8.58 18.84
C GLY A 491 -6.29 -7.37 18.57
N ASN A 492 -6.94 -6.87 19.62
CA ASN A 492 -7.93 -5.79 19.54
C ASN A 492 -7.55 -4.64 20.46
N ARG A 493 -7.46 -3.41 19.93
CA ARG A 493 -7.31 -2.18 20.72
C ARG A 493 -6.12 -2.15 21.67
N ASN A 494 -5.02 -2.78 21.29
CA ASN A 494 -3.78 -2.72 22.08
C ASN A 494 -2.99 -1.45 21.74
N SER A 495 -2.33 -0.84 22.73
CA SER A 495 -1.51 0.36 22.56
C SER A 495 -0.10 0.17 23.11
N ALA A 496 0.92 0.21 22.25
CA ALA A 496 2.33 0.21 22.67
C ALA A 496 2.94 1.60 22.48
N GLY A 497 2.89 2.42 23.55
CA GLY A 497 3.40 3.80 23.54
C GLY A 497 4.86 3.92 23.99
N GLY A 498 5.36 2.97 24.78
CA GLY A 498 6.72 3.01 25.31
C GLY A 498 7.76 2.61 24.25
N PRO A 499 8.96 3.24 24.21
CA PRO A 499 10.05 2.75 23.39
C PRO A 499 10.35 1.28 23.71
N ARG A 500 10.59 0.43 22.71
CA ARG A 500 10.86 -1.02 22.88
C ARG A 500 9.76 -1.81 23.60
N ALA A 501 8.56 -1.24 23.75
CA ALA A 501 7.44 -1.94 24.37
C ALA A 501 6.94 -3.11 23.51
N MET A 502 6.37 -4.13 24.15
CA MET A 502 5.86 -5.32 23.47
C MET A 502 4.47 -5.71 23.99
N ILE A 503 3.55 -5.92 23.04
CA ILE A 503 2.26 -6.55 23.29
C ILE A 503 2.13 -7.76 22.35
N PRO A 504 2.18 -9.00 22.87
CA PRO A 504 2.07 -10.20 22.05
C PRO A 504 0.64 -10.45 21.51
N GLY A 505 -0.36 -9.71 21.98
CA GLY A 505 -1.74 -9.82 21.55
C GLY A 505 -2.73 -9.54 22.68
N GLY A 506 -3.93 -10.11 22.56
CA GLY A 506 -5.01 -9.90 23.54
C GLY A 506 -5.88 -8.68 23.21
N SER A 507 -6.55 -8.14 24.23
CA SER A 507 -7.50 -7.04 24.06
C SER A 507 -7.25 -5.90 25.04
N SER A 508 -7.21 -4.66 24.51
CA SER A 508 -7.18 -3.44 25.31
C SER A 508 -5.97 -3.30 26.24
N ASN A 509 -4.83 -3.91 25.89
CA ASN A 509 -3.60 -3.81 26.66
C ASN A 509 -2.85 -2.50 26.37
N GLN A 510 -2.10 -2.01 27.34
CA GLN A 510 -1.26 -0.81 27.21
C GLN A 510 0.16 -1.09 27.71
N ALA A 511 1.16 -0.80 26.89
CA ALA A 511 2.58 -0.91 27.25
C ALA A 511 3.25 0.45 26.97
N ASN A 512 3.25 1.32 27.97
CA ASN A 512 3.64 2.73 27.86
C ASN A 512 5.01 3.04 28.47
N GLY A 513 5.54 2.17 29.35
CA GLY A 513 6.92 2.31 29.85
C GLY A 513 7.97 1.86 28.84
N ASP A 514 9.19 2.39 28.92
CA ASP A 514 10.31 1.91 28.10
C ASP A 514 10.59 0.44 28.40
N SER A 515 10.69 -0.37 27.34
CA SER A 515 10.95 -1.81 27.43
C SER A 515 9.89 -2.58 28.25
N SER A 516 8.66 -2.05 28.32
CA SER A 516 7.53 -2.68 29.02
C SER A 516 6.87 -3.81 28.21
N PHE A 517 6.20 -4.72 28.91
CA PHE A 517 5.49 -5.87 28.32
C PHE A 517 4.08 -5.99 28.91
N ALA A 518 3.05 -6.01 28.07
CA ALA A 518 1.66 -6.18 28.52
C ALA A 518 0.94 -7.28 27.72
N ALA A 519 0.31 -8.24 28.40
CA ALA A 519 -0.38 -9.36 27.75
C ALA A 519 -1.71 -9.73 28.46
N GLY A 520 -2.67 -10.20 27.67
CA GLY A 520 -3.97 -10.66 28.16
C GLY A 520 -5.11 -9.70 27.84
N THR A 521 -5.93 -9.35 28.85
CA THR A 521 -7.01 -8.36 28.70
C THR A 521 -6.79 -7.21 29.68
N LYS A 522 -6.70 -5.97 29.17
CA LYS A 522 -6.51 -4.76 30.00
C LYS A 522 -5.30 -4.80 30.96
N ALA A 523 -4.22 -5.47 30.56
CA ALA A 523 -2.93 -5.31 31.21
C ALA A 523 -2.34 -3.92 30.87
N VAL A 524 -1.89 -3.18 31.89
CA VAL A 524 -1.37 -1.81 31.74
C VAL A 524 0.03 -1.71 32.37
N ALA A 525 1.06 -1.72 31.53
CA ALA A 525 2.46 -1.56 31.91
C ALA A 525 2.92 -0.12 31.60
N THR A 526 2.71 0.80 32.53
CA THR A 526 2.99 2.25 32.40
C THR A 526 4.38 2.68 32.88
N HIS A 527 5.10 1.80 33.57
CA HIS A 527 6.43 2.06 34.13
C HIS A 527 7.53 1.32 33.36
N ASP A 528 8.75 1.84 33.43
CA ASP A 528 9.89 1.31 32.66
C ASP A 528 10.22 -0.11 33.12
N GLY A 529 10.49 -1.02 32.18
CA GLY A 529 10.82 -2.40 32.48
C GLY A 529 9.69 -3.23 33.10
N ALA A 530 8.45 -2.71 33.19
CA ALA A 530 7.34 -3.43 33.80
C ALA A 530 6.76 -4.53 32.88
N PHE A 531 6.51 -5.70 33.45
CA PHE A 531 5.87 -6.86 32.82
C PHE A 531 4.52 -7.09 33.50
N VAL A 532 3.42 -6.92 32.78
CA VAL A 532 2.06 -7.04 33.32
C VAL A 532 1.28 -8.08 32.53
N TRP A 533 0.88 -9.15 33.20
CA TRP A 533 -0.03 -10.18 32.65
C TRP A 533 -1.37 -10.09 33.36
N SER A 534 -2.45 -10.03 32.58
CA SER A 534 -3.82 -9.99 33.08
C SER A 534 -4.63 -11.13 32.48
N ASP A 535 -5.59 -11.67 33.23
CA ASP A 535 -6.42 -12.76 32.77
C ASP A 535 -7.51 -12.30 31.78
N SER A 536 -8.57 -13.10 31.63
CA SER A 536 -9.69 -12.80 30.71
C SER A 536 -10.69 -11.77 31.25
N ALA A 537 -10.58 -11.36 32.51
CA ALA A 537 -11.46 -10.36 33.09
C ALA A 537 -11.24 -8.99 32.44
N PHE A 538 -12.32 -8.26 32.20
CA PHE A 538 -12.24 -6.92 31.60
C PHE A 538 -11.99 -5.81 32.66
N SER A 539 -11.14 -6.11 33.64
CA SER A 539 -10.67 -5.20 34.70
C SER A 539 -9.28 -4.66 34.36
N THR A 540 -9.00 -3.42 34.77
CA THR A 540 -7.65 -2.85 34.61
C THR A 540 -6.72 -3.42 35.67
N PHE A 541 -5.57 -3.95 35.24
CA PHE A 541 -4.48 -4.37 36.11
C PHE A 541 -3.21 -3.65 35.68
N GLU A 542 -2.62 -2.84 36.58
CA GLU A 542 -1.65 -1.81 36.23
C GLU A 542 -0.36 -1.87 37.07
N SER A 543 0.79 -1.60 36.42
CA SER A 543 2.08 -1.38 37.09
C SER A 543 2.08 -0.14 37.99
N THR A 544 2.76 -0.21 39.13
CA THR A 544 2.86 0.88 40.11
C THR A 544 4.28 1.41 40.30
N GLY A 545 5.25 0.84 39.60
CA GLY A 545 6.65 1.25 39.62
C GLY A 545 7.47 0.53 38.55
N ASP A 546 8.71 0.99 38.36
CA ASP A 546 9.63 0.42 37.38
C ASP A 546 10.06 -1.02 37.75
N ASP A 547 10.44 -1.79 36.73
CA ASP A 547 11.00 -3.14 36.82
C ASP A 547 10.13 -4.16 37.59
N GLN A 548 8.81 -3.95 37.58
CA GLN A 548 7.85 -4.86 38.22
C GLN A 548 7.47 -6.03 37.30
N PHE A 549 7.35 -7.23 37.87
CA PHE A 549 6.63 -8.33 37.25
C PHE A 549 5.32 -8.58 38.00
N LEU A 550 4.20 -8.30 37.34
CA LEU A 550 2.85 -8.38 37.90
C LEU A 550 2.01 -9.39 37.13
N VAL A 551 1.32 -10.27 37.85
CA VAL A 551 0.44 -11.29 37.29
C VAL A 551 -0.91 -11.24 38.00
N ASP A 552 -1.97 -10.92 37.25
CA ASP A 552 -3.36 -11.10 37.66
C ASP A 552 -3.91 -12.36 36.99
N ALA A 553 -4.05 -13.41 37.79
CA ALA A 553 -4.53 -14.71 37.36
C ALA A 553 -5.48 -15.24 38.42
N ALA A 554 -6.78 -14.98 38.30
CA ALA A 554 -7.77 -15.40 39.30
C ALA A 554 -7.83 -16.93 39.49
N GLY A 555 -7.36 -17.69 38.51
CA GLY A 555 -7.22 -19.15 38.59
C GLY A 555 -5.92 -19.65 39.23
N GLY A 556 -4.99 -18.75 39.61
CA GLY A 556 -3.70 -19.08 40.22
C GLY A 556 -2.51 -19.10 39.25
N THR A 557 -1.30 -19.03 39.80
CA THR A 557 -0.01 -19.09 39.09
C THR A 557 0.68 -20.42 39.38
N GLY A 558 0.84 -21.24 38.35
CA GLY A 558 1.52 -22.54 38.45
C GLY A 558 2.96 -22.48 37.93
N ILE A 559 3.91 -23.01 38.70
CA ILE A 559 5.28 -23.28 38.26
C ILE A 559 5.51 -24.79 38.40
N GLY A 560 5.68 -25.48 37.28
CA GLY A 560 5.75 -26.95 37.25
C GLY A 560 4.38 -27.66 37.34
N THR A 561 3.27 -26.92 37.42
CA THR A 561 1.90 -27.44 37.44
C THR A 561 0.98 -26.67 36.48
N ASN A 562 -0.02 -27.34 35.91
CA ASN A 562 -1.10 -26.74 35.10
C ASN A 562 -2.43 -26.63 35.86
N ALA A 563 -2.47 -27.06 37.12
CA ALA A 563 -3.63 -26.99 38.01
C ALA A 563 -3.19 -26.40 39.36
N PRO A 564 -2.88 -25.09 39.40
CA PRO A 564 -2.54 -24.43 40.67
C PRO A 564 -3.73 -24.51 41.64
N GLU A 565 -3.47 -24.89 42.89
CA GLU A 565 -4.49 -25.01 43.96
C GLU A 565 -4.54 -23.76 44.84
N SER A 566 -3.56 -22.88 44.68
CA SER A 566 -3.41 -21.62 45.39
C SER A 566 -2.95 -20.53 44.40
N GLN A 567 -2.88 -19.28 44.87
CA GLN A 567 -2.46 -18.17 44.00
C GLN A 567 -1.04 -18.35 43.44
N LEU A 568 -0.16 -19.02 44.19
CA LEU A 568 1.17 -19.45 43.74
C LEU A 568 1.39 -20.91 44.15
N HIS A 569 1.38 -21.81 43.17
CA HIS A 569 1.63 -23.24 43.37
C HIS A 569 2.89 -23.65 42.60
N VAL A 570 3.94 -24.02 43.33
CA VAL A 570 5.21 -24.50 42.76
C VAL A 570 5.35 -25.98 43.06
N THR A 571 5.58 -26.80 42.04
CA THR A 571 5.74 -28.25 42.17
C THR A 571 6.91 -28.74 41.36
N ASP A 572 7.72 -29.62 41.95
CA ASP A 572 8.79 -30.33 41.24
C ASP A 572 9.05 -31.69 41.92
N ALA A 573 9.73 -32.60 41.22
CA ALA A 573 10.11 -33.93 41.69
C ALA A 573 11.64 -34.01 41.96
N ILE A 574 12.12 -33.21 42.90
CA ILE A 574 13.55 -33.11 43.25
C ILE A 574 13.89 -34.13 44.35
N ALA A 575 14.99 -34.87 44.17
CA ALA A 575 15.52 -35.81 45.17
C ALA A 575 16.98 -35.45 45.50
N SER A 576 17.20 -34.68 46.58
CA SER A 576 18.52 -34.27 47.06
C SER A 576 18.51 -34.10 48.59
N ASN A 577 19.69 -33.98 49.20
CA ASN A 577 19.85 -33.74 50.64
C ASN A 577 19.65 -32.26 51.02
N SER A 578 19.34 -32.03 52.30
CA SER A 578 18.86 -30.74 52.86
C SER A 578 19.84 -29.56 52.73
N GLY A 579 21.14 -29.82 52.56
CA GLY A 579 22.19 -28.80 52.58
C GLY A 579 22.40 -28.02 51.28
N ALA A 580 21.81 -28.45 50.15
CA ALA A 580 21.99 -27.78 48.86
C ALA A 580 20.71 -27.05 48.42
N PRO A 581 20.77 -25.73 48.06
CA PRO A 581 19.60 -25.01 47.53
C PRO A 581 18.95 -25.68 46.32
N SER A 582 19.74 -26.35 45.48
CA SER A 582 19.25 -27.12 44.32
C SER A 582 18.40 -28.35 44.69
N GLY A 583 18.30 -28.69 45.98
CA GLY A 583 17.49 -29.80 46.49
C GLY A 583 16.07 -29.43 46.88
N HIS A 584 15.69 -28.16 46.81
CA HIS A 584 14.40 -27.65 47.28
C HIS A 584 13.52 -27.19 46.10
N VAL A 585 12.19 -27.35 46.22
CA VAL A 585 11.21 -26.91 45.21
C VAL A 585 11.20 -25.39 45.04
N ALA A 586 11.51 -24.65 46.11
CA ALA A 586 11.68 -23.21 46.09
C ALA A 586 12.79 -22.79 47.05
N THR A 587 13.60 -21.81 46.64
CA THR A 587 14.56 -21.12 47.51
C THR A 587 14.22 -19.64 47.50
N ILE A 588 14.07 -19.04 48.68
CA ILE A 588 13.93 -17.59 48.86
C ILE A 588 15.17 -17.12 49.59
N GLU A 589 16.02 -16.36 48.91
CA GLU A 589 17.31 -15.92 49.45
C GLU A 589 17.49 -14.40 49.32
N ASN A 590 18.12 -13.79 50.33
CA ASN A 590 18.58 -12.42 50.26
C ASN A 590 20.11 -12.43 50.18
N THR A 591 20.66 -12.04 49.03
CA THR A 591 22.10 -12.05 48.75
C THR A 591 22.82 -10.79 49.25
N SER A 592 22.10 -9.87 49.89
CA SER A 592 22.69 -8.67 50.48
C SER A 592 23.71 -9.04 51.56
N THR A 593 24.90 -8.46 51.49
CA THR A 593 25.94 -8.62 52.53
C THR A 593 25.72 -7.73 53.75
N SER A 594 24.57 -7.04 53.83
CA SER A 594 24.20 -6.21 54.97
C SER A 594 23.83 -7.07 56.19
N THR A 595 24.13 -6.59 57.40
CA THR A 595 23.72 -7.24 58.65
C THR A 595 22.22 -7.13 58.95
N SER A 596 21.47 -6.44 58.10
CA SER A 596 20.01 -6.24 58.23
C SER A 596 19.26 -6.77 57.00
N ALA A 597 19.76 -7.85 56.40
CA ALA A 597 19.13 -8.50 55.25
C ALA A 597 17.97 -9.40 55.70
N ASP A 598 16.74 -8.91 55.54
CA ASP A 598 15.52 -9.70 55.79
C ASP A 598 15.20 -10.60 54.58
N VAL A 599 14.62 -11.79 54.80
CA VAL A 599 14.37 -12.77 53.72
C VAL A 599 12.87 -12.93 53.42
N LEU A 600 12.09 -13.38 54.40
CA LEU A 600 10.66 -13.70 54.21
C LEU A 600 9.81 -12.99 55.26
N ALA A 601 8.76 -12.32 54.81
CA ALA A 601 7.71 -11.78 55.66
C ALA A 601 6.37 -12.44 55.30
N LEU A 602 5.62 -12.83 56.32
CA LEU A 602 4.27 -13.38 56.19
C LEU A 602 3.30 -12.45 56.90
N LYS A 603 2.27 -11.98 56.19
CA LYS A 603 1.36 -10.97 56.71
C LYS A 603 -0.08 -11.34 56.40
N THR A 604 -0.93 -11.15 57.40
CA THR A 604 -2.39 -11.20 57.27
C THR A 604 -2.99 -9.81 57.35
N ASN A 605 -4.24 -9.64 56.92
CA ASN A 605 -4.96 -8.38 57.10
C ASN A 605 -5.64 -8.25 58.48
N ALA A 606 -5.60 -9.30 59.30
CA ALA A 606 -6.06 -9.24 60.68
C ALA A 606 -5.12 -8.36 61.51
N SER A 607 -5.65 -7.36 62.22
CA SER A 607 -4.88 -6.49 63.12
C SER A 607 -4.38 -7.21 64.38
N THR A 608 -5.09 -8.27 64.78
CA THR A 608 -4.76 -9.16 65.89
C THR A 608 -4.96 -10.60 65.43
N PRO A 609 -4.01 -11.15 64.67
CA PRO A 609 -4.13 -12.50 64.12
C PRO A 609 -4.32 -13.53 65.24
N ASP A 610 -5.29 -14.41 65.11
CA ASP A 610 -5.62 -15.46 66.08
C ASP A 610 -5.39 -16.87 65.52
N GLY A 611 -5.87 -17.89 66.24
CA GLY A 611 -5.66 -19.29 65.88
C GLY A 611 -6.37 -19.73 64.59
N ALA A 612 -7.14 -18.86 63.93
CA ALA A 612 -7.68 -19.07 62.60
C ALA A 612 -6.78 -18.49 61.48
N ASN A 613 -5.75 -17.71 61.84
CA ASN A 613 -4.83 -17.08 60.91
C ASN A 613 -3.52 -17.87 60.82
N ASN A 614 -3.46 -18.85 59.91
CA ASN A 614 -2.26 -19.64 59.65
C ASN A 614 -1.27 -18.85 58.79
N TYR A 615 -0.02 -18.73 59.25
CA TYR A 615 1.10 -18.17 58.47
C TYR A 615 1.80 -19.25 57.65
N VAL A 616 2.07 -20.41 58.26
CA VAL A 616 2.70 -21.58 57.62
C VAL A 616 1.92 -22.82 58.06
N VAL A 617 1.67 -23.74 57.12
CA VAL A 617 1.06 -25.05 57.40
C VAL A 617 1.97 -26.13 56.81
N PHE A 618 2.28 -27.15 57.61
CA PHE A 618 3.01 -28.34 57.18
C PHE A 618 2.00 -29.42 56.84
N LEU A 619 2.00 -29.89 55.59
CA LEU A 619 1.05 -30.87 55.08
C LEU A 619 1.75 -32.20 54.84
N ALA A 620 1.10 -33.31 55.21
CA ALA A 620 1.51 -34.65 54.79
C ALA A 620 1.03 -34.94 53.36
N ALA A 621 1.46 -36.07 52.77
CA ALA A 621 1.13 -36.44 51.39
C ALA A 621 -0.39 -36.62 51.12
N ASN A 622 -1.20 -36.78 52.17
CA ASN A 622 -2.65 -36.86 52.10
C ASN A 622 -3.35 -35.51 52.30
N ASN A 623 -2.59 -34.41 52.38
CA ASN A 623 -3.02 -33.05 52.66
C ASN A 623 -3.53 -32.80 54.09
N ASP A 624 -3.29 -33.71 55.04
CA ASP A 624 -3.55 -33.45 56.45
C ASP A 624 -2.47 -32.52 57.03
N ALA A 625 -2.87 -31.54 57.83
CA ALA A 625 -1.94 -30.67 58.53
C ALA A 625 -1.28 -31.41 59.70
N VAL A 626 0.05 -31.53 59.66
CA VAL A 626 0.87 -32.13 60.72
C VAL A 626 1.45 -31.08 61.68
N GLY A 627 1.39 -29.80 61.28
CA GLY A 627 1.71 -28.67 62.15
C GLY A 627 1.45 -27.33 61.47
N ALA A 628 1.46 -26.24 62.23
CA ALA A 628 1.30 -24.88 61.71
C ALA A 628 1.98 -23.83 62.59
N ILE A 629 2.21 -22.65 62.01
CA ILE A 629 2.53 -21.42 62.74
C ILE A 629 1.36 -20.47 62.54
N ASP A 630 0.72 -20.02 63.62
CA ASP A 630 -0.47 -19.15 63.57
C ASP A 630 -0.50 -18.10 64.70
N GLY A 631 -1.52 -17.24 64.71
CA GLY A 631 -1.65 -16.15 65.67
C GLY A 631 -2.23 -16.54 67.02
N THR A 632 -1.91 -15.78 68.07
CA THR A 632 -2.48 -15.98 69.42
C THR A 632 -3.70 -15.11 69.72
N GLY A 633 -3.99 -14.11 68.89
CA GLY A 633 -4.99 -13.06 69.12
C GLY A 633 -4.49 -11.90 69.99
N GLY A 634 -3.38 -12.08 70.71
CA GLY A 634 -2.78 -11.09 71.62
C GLY A 634 -1.49 -10.44 71.09
N GLY A 635 -1.14 -10.65 69.81
CA GLY A 635 0.10 -10.17 69.20
C GLY A 635 1.30 -11.12 69.28
N GLY A 636 1.07 -12.39 69.65
CA GLY A 636 2.08 -13.47 69.61
C GLY A 636 1.79 -14.50 68.51
N VAL A 637 2.66 -15.50 68.39
CA VAL A 637 2.49 -16.66 67.49
C VAL A 637 2.45 -17.98 68.28
N ASN A 638 1.67 -18.94 67.80
CA ASN A 638 1.73 -20.33 68.25
C ASN A 638 2.57 -21.15 67.27
N TYR A 639 3.31 -22.12 67.81
CA TYR A 639 3.80 -23.26 67.07
C TYR A 639 2.83 -24.41 67.34
N LYS A 640 1.84 -24.60 66.47
CA LYS A 640 0.91 -25.71 66.61
C LYS A 640 1.56 -26.96 66.05
N SER A 641 2.14 -27.74 66.94
CA SER A 641 2.43 -29.14 66.74
C SER A 641 1.63 -29.91 67.79
N GLY A 642 1.37 -31.20 67.61
CA GLY A 642 0.73 -32.02 68.66
C GLY A 642 1.58 -32.17 69.95
N SER A 643 2.66 -31.40 70.06
CA SER A 643 3.77 -31.49 70.99
C SER A 643 3.87 -30.23 71.84
N ALA A 644 4.39 -30.35 73.06
CA ALA A 644 4.33 -29.27 74.04
C ALA A 644 5.68 -28.94 74.71
N ASP A 645 6.78 -29.55 74.25
CA ASP A 645 8.09 -29.43 74.86
C ASP A 645 9.21 -28.99 73.90
N LEU A 646 10.21 -28.36 74.50
CA LEU A 646 11.50 -27.99 73.89
C LEU A 646 12.52 -29.03 74.36
N ALA A 647 13.16 -29.71 73.43
CA ALA A 647 14.11 -30.78 73.72
C ALA A 647 15.46 -30.57 73.04
N GLU A 648 16.47 -31.25 73.54
CA GLU A 648 17.82 -31.25 72.97
C GLU A 648 18.40 -32.66 73.01
N TYR A 649 19.18 -33.02 71.98
CA TYR A 649 19.88 -34.30 71.96
C TYR A 649 21.17 -34.22 72.80
N PHE A 650 21.30 -35.17 73.72
CA PHE A 650 22.52 -35.35 74.52
C PHE A 650 23.18 -36.70 74.21
N PRO A 651 24.52 -36.76 74.20
CA PRO A 651 25.23 -38.02 74.05
C PRO A 651 24.93 -38.94 75.23
N LYS A 652 24.69 -40.21 74.94
CA LYS A 652 24.56 -41.24 75.96
C LYS A 652 25.95 -41.58 76.52
N ALA A 653 26.08 -41.74 77.83
CA ALA A 653 27.32 -42.20 78.45
C ALA A 653 27.64 -43.65 78.05
N ASP A 654 26.60 -44.46 77.87
CA ASP A 654 26.64 -45.76 77.21
C ASP A 654 25.84 -45.67 75.89
N PRO A 655 26.49 -45.68 74.72
CA PRO A 655 25.78 -45.65 73.44
C PRO A 655 24.78 -46.78 73.25
N GLY A 656 24.94 -47.92 73.94
CA GLY A 656 24.00 -49.04 73.89
C GLY A 656 22.81 -48.91 74.83
N ALA A 657 22.72 -47.83 75.63
CA ALA A 657 21.60 -47.61 76.52
C ALA A 657 20.32 -47.33 75.72
N ASP A 658 19.26 -48.05 76.07
CA ASP A 658 17.93 -47.87 75.53
C ASP A 658 17.15 -46.93 76.45
N PHE A 659 16.58 -45.88 75.85
CA PHE A 659 15.86 -44.84 76.54
C PHE A 659 14.53 -44.66 75.82
N GLU A 660 13.43 -44.94 76.52
CA GLU A 660 12.08 -44.81 75.98
C GLU A 660 11.51 -43.42 76.31
N ALA A 661 10.55 -42.97 75.51
CA ALA A 661 9.85 -41.72 75.77
C ALA A 661 9.21 -41.71 77.17
N GLY A 662 9.44 -40.64 77.92
CA GLY A 662 8.98 -40.48 79.30
C GLY A 662 9.88 -41.08 80.37
N ASP A 663 10.95 -41.78 80.01
CA ASP A 663 11.98 -42.21 80.96
C ASP A 663 12.67 -41.02 81.61
N VAL A 664 12.96 -41.16 82.91
CA VAL A 664 13.75 -40.19 83.67
C VAL A 664 15.21 -40.59 83.62
N VAL A 665 16.04 -39.75 83.01
CA VAL A 665 17.47 -39.99 82.84
C VAL A 665 18.30 -38.97 83.62
N GLY A 666 19.48 -39.37 84.06
CA GLY A 666 20.43 -38.48 84.73
C GLY A 666 21.35 -37.79 83.74
N LEU A 667 21.69 -36.53 83.98
CA LEU A 667 22.79 -35.85 83.31
C LEU A 667 24.02 -35.82 84.21
N ARG A 668 25.13 -36.39 83.76
CA ARG A 668 26.40 -36.43 84.50
C ARG A 668 27.55 -36.16 83.54
N GLU A 669 28.39 -35.17 83.87
CA GLU A 669 29.53 -34.78 83.01
C GLU A 669 29.12 -34.49 81.56
N GLY A 670 27.89 -34.01 81.34
CA GLY A 670 27.34 -33.70 80.01
C GLY A 670 26.82 -34.89 79.20
N GLN A 671 26.74 -36.09 79.79
CA GLN A 671 26.20 -37.29 79.14
C GLN A 671 24.99 -37.87 79.89
N LEU A 672 24.09 -38.49 79.14
CA LEU A 672 22.91 -39.15 79.71
C LEU A 672 23.25 -40.51 80.29
N VAL A 673 22.77 -40.78 81.51
CA VAL A 673 22.91 -42.06 82.21
C VAL A 673 21.54 -42.56 82.67
N ALA A 674 21.36 -43.88 82.69
CA ALA A 674 20.09 -44.50 83.09
C ALA A 674 19.73 -44.31 84.57
N ASP A 675 20.72 -44.09 85.44
CA ASP A 675 20.50 -43.88 86.88
C ASP A 675 20.57 -42.38 87.23
N PRO A 676 19.43 -41.69 87.41
CA PRO A 676 19.40 -40.28 87.76
C PRO A 676 19.69 -40.00 89.25
N GLY A 677 19.74 -41.01 90.12
CA GLY A 677 19.73 -40.83 91.59
C GLY A 677 20.97 -40.16 92.19
N ALA A 678 22.08 -40.07 91.44
CA ALA A 678 23.33 -39.42 91.86
C ALA A 678 23.84 -38.39 90.83
N CYS A 679 22.96 -37.92 89.96
CA CYS A 679 23.30 -37.03 88.86
C CYS A 679 23.12 -35.55 89.21
N GLU A 680 23.74 -34.68 88.41
CA GLU A 680 23.69 -33.23 88.61
C GLU A 680 22.26 -32.70 88.40
N THR A 681 21.54 -33.31 87.47
CA THR A 681 20.11 -33.08 87.22
C THR A 681 19.47 -34.35 86.66
N ALA A 682 18.17 -34.47 86.84
CA ALA A 682 17.34 -35.42 86.10
C ALA A 682 16.64 -34.68 84.95
N LEU A 683 16.50 -35.37 83.82
CA LEU A 683 15.80 -34.93 82.62
C LEU A 683 14.84 -36.03 82.20
N VAL A 684 13.94 -35.72 81.27
CA VAL A 684 12.95 -36.68 80.76
C VAL A 684 13.16 -36.87 79.27
N VAL A 685 13.19 -38.11 78.80
CA VAL A 685 13.27 -38.42 77.37
C VAL A 685 12.01 -37.92 76.68
N SER A 686 12.17 -37.07 75.66
CA SER A 686 11.05 -36.45 74.95
C SER A 686 10.38 -37.46 74.01
N GLU A 687 9.04 -37.46 73.97
CA GLU A 687 8.27 -38.32 73.06
C GLU A 687 8.19 -37.74 71.64
N SER A 688 7.87 -36.45 71.56
CA SER A 688 7.61 -35.75 70.31
C SER A 688 7.88 -34.28 70.58
N PRO A 689 9.13 -33.83 70.54
CA PRO A 689 9.45 -32.44 70.82
C PRO A 689 8.98 -31.50 69.71
N MET A 690 8.47 -30.33 70.10
CA MET A 690 8.07 -29.29 69.15
C MET A 690 9.28 -28.59 68.51
N VAL A 691 10.36 -28.44 69.29
CA VAL A 691 11.64 -27.88 68.83
C VAL A 691 12.76 -28.75 69.39
N THR A 692 13.69 -29.15 68.52
CA THR A 692 14.87 -29.93 68.88
C THR A 692 16.17 -29.15 68.66
N GLY A 693 17.04 -29.16 69.66
CA GLY A 693 18.42 -28.68 69.58
C GLY A 693 19.41 -29.83 69.39
N ASN A 694 20.60 -29.50 68.86
CA ASN A 694 21.78 -30.39 68.77
C ASN A 694 21.52 -31.76 68.09
N VAL A 695 20.65 -31.81 67.07
CA VAL A 695 20.31 -33.03 66.34
C VAL A 695 21.58 -33.61 65.68
N PRO A 696 22.00 -34.85 66.01
CA PRO A 696 23.21 -35.44 65.44
C PRO A 696 22.97 -35.97 64.02
N ASP A 697 24.04 -36.07 63.22
CA ASP A 697 23.98 -36.71 61.89
C ASP A 697 23.65 -38.22 62.01
N GLU A 698 24.03 -38.86 63.13
CA GLU A 698 23.72 -40.24 63.49
C GLU A 698 23.16 -40.32 64.92
N GLU A 699 21.93 -40.80 65.08
CA GLU A 699 21.19 -40.74 66.35
C GLU A 699 21.54 -41.85 67.37
N ASP A 700 22.13 -42.97 66.94
CA ASP A 700 22.31 -44.18 67.77
C ASP A 700 23.05 -43.93 69.10
N GLY A 701 23.92 -42.91 69.16
CA GLY A 701 24.68 -42.51 70.36
C GLY A 701 24.05 -41.40 71.22
N TYR A 702 22.85 -40.93 70.88
CA TYR A 702 22.21 -39.77 71.50
C TYR A 702 20.78 -40.08 71.91
N ALA A 703 20.24 -39.31 72.86
CA ALA A 703 18.80 -39.30 73.12
C ALA A 703 18.30 -37.86 73.26
N CYS A 704 17.08 -37.62 72.77
CA CYS A 704 16.41 -36.34 72.85
C CYS A 704 15.69 -36.23 74.19
N VAL A 705 16.08 -35.27 75.02
CA VAL A 705 15.48 -35.06 76.35
C VAL A 705 14.84 -33.69 76.43
N ALA A 706 13.67 -33.61 77.04
CA ALA A 706 12.94 -32.39 77.25
C ALA A 706 13.63 -31.50 78.29
N LEU A 707 13.85 -30.24 77.91
CA LEU A 707 14.42 -29.21 78.77
C LEU A 707 13.33 -28.38 79.45
N LEU A 708 12.22 -28.16 78.75
CA LEU A 708 11.10 -27.36 79.22
C LEU A 708 9.83 -27.77 78.47
N GLY A 709 8.73 -27.95 79.19
CA GLY A 709 7.43 -28.17 78.57
C GLY A 709 6.56 -29.17 79.32
N GLN A 710 5.41 -29.50 78.72
CA GLN A 710 4.53 -30.54 79.22
C GLN A 710 4.93 -31.86 78.57
N VAL A 711 5.51 -32.75 79.36
CA VAL A 711 6.13 -34.00 78.88
C VAL A 711 5.46 -35.16 79.61
N PRO A 712 5.13 -36.27 78.93
CA PRO A 712 4.80 -37.50 79.63
C PRO A 712 6.00 -37.97 80.46
N VAL A 713 5.78 -38.36 81.71
CA VAL A 713 6.80 -38.87 82.63
C VAL A 713 6.32 -40.18 83.19
N THR A 714 7.15 -41.21 83.06
CA THR A 714 6.88 -42.52 83.65
C THR A 714 7.06 -42.44 85.17
N VAL A 715 5.99 -42.73 85.91
CA VAL A 715 5.94 -42.69 87.38
C VAL A 715 5.81 -44.10 87.98
N GLU A 716 6.23 -44.26 89.24
CA GLU A 716 5.97 -45.44 90.05
C GLU A 716 5.04 -45.09 91.22
N GLY A 717 3.86 -45.70 91.25
CA GLY A 717 2.86 -45.46 92.30
C GLY A 717 2.01 -44.19 92.11
N GLU A 718 1.13 -43.95 93.08
CA GLU A 718 0.07 -42.95 92.96
C GLU A 718 0.60 -41.51 92.94
N VAL A 719 0.35 -40.81 91.85
CA VAL A 719 0.68 -39.40 91.62
C VAL A 719 -0.61 -38.65 91.27
N ALA A 720 -0.89 -37.56 91.97
CA ALA A 720 -1.98 -36.65 91.67
C ALA A 720 -1.47 -35.37 90.98
N ALA A 721 -2.33 -34.72 90.21
CA ALA A 721 -2.07 -33.41 89.64
C ALA A 721 -1.73 -32.41 90.75
N GLY A 722 -0.60 -31.71 90.59
CA GLY A 722 -0.01 -30.82 91.59
C GLY A 722 1.14 -31.44 92.39
N ASP A 723 1.33 -32.76 92.33
CA ASP A 723 2.44 -33.40 93.02
C ASP A 723 3.79 -33.07 92.37
N ARG A 724 4.79 -32.77 93.21
CA ARG A 724 6.17 -32.59 92.77
C ARG A 724 6.85 -33.94 92.58
N LEU A 725 7.49 -34.11 91.43
CA LEU A 725 8.13 -35.35 91.02
C LEU A 725 9.65 -35.31 91.26
N VAL A 726 10.19 -36.37 91.85
CA VAL A 726 11.63 -36.61 92.01
C VAL A 726 12.04 -37.89 91.32
N ALA A 727 13.28 -37.94 90.84
CA ALA A 727 13.81 -39.09 90.15
C ALA A 727 14.14 -40.24 91.08
N THR A 728 13.97 -41.46 90.58
CA THR A 728 14.36 -42.71 91.26
C THR A 728 15.46 -43.41 90.48
N MET A 729 16.19 -44.31 91.13
CA MET A 729 17.27 -45.08 90.50
C MET A 729 16.77 -46.06 89.41
N SER A 730 15.46 -46.29 89.29
CA SER A 730 14.87 -47.12 88.24
C SER A 730 14.64 -46.39 86.91
N GLY A 731 14.99 -45.10 86.83
CA GLY A 731 14.72 -44.27 85.66
C GLY A 731 13.27 -43.78 85.60
N ARG A 732 12.57 -43.74 86.73
CA ARG A 732 11.18 -43.29 86.84
C ARG A 732 11.00 -42.19 87.88
N ALA A 733 9.82 -41.59 87.92
CA ALA A 733 9.47 -40.53 88.86
C ALA A 733 8.56 -41.02 90.01
N VAL A 734 8.70 -40.44 91.19
CA VAL A 734 7.76 -40.60 92.32
C VAL A 734 7.43 -39.25 92.90
N ARG A 735 6.39 -39.16 93.73
CA ARG A 735 6.13 -37.95 94.52
C ARG A 735 7.31 -37.67 95.44
N THR A 736 7.62 -36.40 95.65
CA THR A 736 8.77 -35.97 96.48
C THR A 736 8.76 -36.60 97.88
N GLN A 737 7.59 -36.79 98.49
CA GLN A 737 7.43 -37.42 99.80
C GLN A 737 7.72 -38.94 99.83
N ASP A 738 7.62 -39.59 98.67
CA ASP A 738 7.81 -41.03 98.50
C ASP A 738 9.22 -41.36 97.95
N GLY A 739 10.00 -40.33 97.60
CA GLY A 739 11.36 -40.45 97.08
C GLY A 739 12.47 -40.08 98.09
N PRO A 740 13.75 -40.32 97.75
CA PRO A 740 14.89 -39.95 98.59
C PRO A 740 14.99 -38.42 98.79
N GLU A 741 15.34 -37.95 99.99
CA GLU A 741 15.50 -36.51 100.29
C GLU A 741 16.51 -35.79 99.38
N SER A 742 17.49 -36.50 98.82
CA SER A 742 18.52 -35.96 97.94
C SER A 742 18.24 -36.13 96.45
N ALA A 743 17.10 -36.70 96.06
CA ALA A 743 16.80 -36.98 94.66
C ALA A 743 16.55 -35.67 93.86
N PRO A 744 17.07 -35.59 92.61
CA PRO A 744 16.83 -34.42 91.78
C PRO A 744 15.34 -34.29 91.45
N THR A 745 14.83 -33.06 91.55
CA THR A 745 13.45 -32.74 91.14
C THR A 745 13.38 -32.74 89.61
N ILE A 746 12.32 -33.35 89.09
CA ILE A 746 12.05 -33.45 87.65
C ILE A 746 11.06 -32.34 87.22
N GLY A 747 9.95 -32.22 87.94
CA GLY A 747 8.88 -31.30 87.60
C GLY A 747 7.64 -31.45 88.49
N THR A 748 6.50 -30.98 88.01
CA THR A 748 5.20 -31.09 88.71
C THR A 748 4.19 -31.80 87.82
N ALA A 749 3.50 -32.81 88.35
CA ALA A 749 2.45 -33.53 87.63
C ALA A 749 1.26 -32.59 87.33
N LEU A 750 0.73 -32.67 86.10
CA LEU A 750 -0.46 -31.94 85.65
C LEU A 750 -1.70 -32.85 85.56
N THR A 751 -1.48 -34.17 85.60
CA THR A 751 -2.52 -35.20 85.52
C THR A 751 -2.30 -36.26 86.58
N ASP A 752 -3.36 -36.97 86.96
CA ASP A 752 -3.31 -38.08 87.91
C ASP A 752 -2.88 -39.38 87.23
N ALA A 753 -2.13 -40.25 87.93
CA ALA A 753 -1.92 -41.65 87.57
C ALA A 753 -1.70 -42.53 88.81
N GLU A 754 -2.18 -43.78 88.79
CA GLU A 754 -1.93 -44.76 89.86
C GLU A 754 -0.59 -45.52 89.68
N ASP A 755 -0.21 -45.81 88.43
CA ASP A 755 1.07 -46.35 87.95
C ASP A 755 1.08 -46.19 86.41
N GLY A 756 2.19 -45.79 85.79
CA GLY A 756 2.25 -45.53 84.34
C GLY A 756 2.84 -44.17 83.98
N SER A 757 2.14 -43.35 83.18
CA SER A 757 2.62 -42.05 82.70
C SER A 757 1.72 -40.92 83.19
N VAL A 758 2.33 -39.84 83.67
CA VAL A 758 1.67 -38.55 83.94
C VAL A 758 2.20 -37.49 82.99
N THR A 759 1.37 -36.56 82.53
CA THR A 759 1.91 -35.34 81.92
C THR A 759 2.44 -34.46 83.04
N ALA A 760 3.72 -34.12 83.02
CA ALA A 760 4.34 -33.22 83.97
C ALA A 760 4.90 -31.98 83.29
N LEU A 761 4.87 -30.85 83.99
CA LEU A 761 5.59 -29.66 83.59
C LEU A 761 7.05 -29.79 84.06
N ILE A 762 7.95 -29.99 83.09
CA ILE A 762 9.40 -30.16 83.29
C ILE A 762 10.12 -28.83 83.04
N GLY A 763 11.29 -28.62 83.66
CA GLY A 763 12.12 -27.42 83.46
C GLY A 763 11.85 -26.27 84.43
N GLN A 764 11.10 -26.51 85.51
CA GLN A 764 10.94 -25.52 86.58
C GLN A 764 12.13 -25.54 87.54
N SER A 765 12.71 -24.37 87.83
CA SER A 765 13.60 -24.18 88.99
C SER A 765 12.76 -24.28 90.26
N VAL A 766 12.55 -25.49 90.74
CA VAL A 766 11.97 -25.67 92.08
C VAL A 766 13.11 -25.90 93.04
N THR A 767 13.72 -24.82 93.52
CA THR A 767 14.61 -24.90 94.69
C THR A 767 13.83 -25.60 95.79
N ALA A 768 14.30 -26.79 96.18
CA ALA A 768 13.86 -27.37 97.44
C ALA A 768 14.13 -26.35 98.55
N PRO A 769 13.22 -26.18 99.53
CA PRO A 769 13.45 -25.25 100.62
C PRO A 769 14.73 -25.69 101.34
N THR A 770 15.80 -24.91 101.20
CA THR A 770 17.05 -25.16 101.92
C THR A 770 16.77 -25.06 103.42
N GLY A 771 17.42 -25.88 104.25
CA GLY A 771 17.17 -26.01 105.71
C GLY A 771 17.07 -24.72 106.53
N ALA A 772 17.47 -23.57 105.98
CA ALA A 772 17.24 -22.24 106.56
C ALA A 772 15.74 -21.87 106.73
N GLU A 773 14.82 -22.39 105.90
CA GLU A 773 13.38 -22.11 106.05
C GLU A 773 12.72 -22.88 107.21
N ALA A 774 13.26 -24.05 107.57
CA ALA A 774 12.83 -24.79 108.75
C ALA A 774 13.27 -24.07 110.03
N GLU A 775 14.51 -23.59 110.09
CA GLU A 775 15.02 -22.80 111.22
C GLU A 775 14.24 -21.48 111.41
N LEU A 776 13.88 -20.78 110.33
CA LEU A 776 13.08 -19.55 110.40
C LEU A 776 11.63 -19.80 110.82
N ARG A 777 11.06 -20.98 110.53
CA ARG A 777 9.74 -21.38 111.02
C ARG A 777 9.76 -21.67 112.51
N ASP A 778 10.76 -22.41 113.00
CA ASP A 778 10.92 -22.72 114.42
C ASP A 778 11.21 -21.45 115.25
N GLU A 779 12.02 -20.51 114.72
CA GLU A 779 12.27 -19.21 115.33
C GLU A 779 10.99 -18.36 115.42
N ASN A 780 10.13 -18.37 114.38
CA ASN A 780 8.85 -17.66 114.38
C ASN A 780 7.84 -18.25 115.37
N GLU A 781 7.78 -19.59 115.48
CA GLU A 781 6.94 -20.29 116.45
C GLU A 781 7.38 -19.94 117.88
N ARG A 782 8.70 -19.91 118.13
CA ARG A 782 9.27 -19.50 119.41
C ARG A 782 8.99 -18.03 119.75
N LEU A 783 9.14 -17.12 118.77
CA LEU A 783 8.79 -15.71 118.93
C LEU A 783 7.30 -15.48 119.17
N ARG A 784 6.42 -16.35 118.66
CA ARG A 784 4.98 -16.32 118.97
C ARG A 784 4.70 -16.72 120.42
N VAL A 785 5.39 -17.75 120.93
CA VAL A 785 5.28 -18.16 122.34
C VAL A 785 5.81 -17.07 123.27
N ASP A 786 6.98 -16.50 122.97
CA ASP A 786 7.57 -15.41 123.76
C ASP A 786 6.67 -14.16 123.75
N ASN A 787 6.05 -13.82 122.62
CA ASN A 787 5.08 -12.72 122.54
C ASN A 787 3.79 -13.01 123.32
N ALA A 788 3.31 -14.25 123.33
CA ALA A 788 2.14 -14.63 124.13
C ALA A 788 2.43 -14.53 125.63
N GLU A 789 3.64 -14.91 126.07
CA GLU A 789 4.09 -14.78 127.46
C GLU A 789 4.31 -13.31 127.85
N LEU A 790 4.88 -12.49 126.97
CA LEU A 790 5.00 -11.04 127.17
C LEU A 790 3.64 -10.34 127.27
N ARG A 791 2.66 -10.73 126.43
CA ARG A 791 1.28 -10.24 126.53
C ARG A 791 0.62 -10.64 127.85
N SER A 792 0.79 -11.87 128.30
CA SER A 792 0.27 -12.32 129.61
C SER A 792 0.92 -11.57 130.79
N ARG A 793 2.22 -11.22 130.70
CA ARG A 793 2.91 -10.39 131.70
C ARG A 793 2.48 -8.92 131.63
N MET A 794 2.17 -8.39 130.44
CA MET A 794 1.56 -7.06 130.27
C MET A 794 0.16 -7.01 130.87
N ASP A 795 -0.71 -7.98 130.59
CA ASP A 795 -2.06 -8.07 131.17
C ASP A 795 -1.98 -8.16 132.72
N ALA A 796 -1.02 -8.92 133.26
CA ALA A 796 -0.80 -9.01 134.71
C ALA A 796 -0.29 -7.69 135.33
N ILE A 797 0.48 -6.89 134.59
CA ILE A 797 0.94 -5.56 135.02
C ILE A 797 -0.20 -4.53 134.93
N GLU A 798 -1.00 -4.56 133.87
CA GLU A 798 -2.19 -3.70 133.72
C GLU A 798 -3.24 -3.99 134.80
N THR A 799 -3.41 -5.26 135.19
CA THR A 799 -4.25 -5.68 136.32
C THR A 799 -3.69 -5.22 137.69
N HIS A 800 -2.37 -5.12 137.84
CA HIS A 800 -1.73 -4.64 139.08
C HIS A 800 -1.70 -3.09 139.19
N LEU A 801 -1.83 -2.39 138.06
CA LEU A 801 -1.84 -0.92 137.97
C LEU A 801 -3.25 -0.31 137.97
N GLY A 802 -4.32 -1.12 137.95
CA GLY A 802 -5.70 -0.64 138.11
C GLY A 802 -6.22 0.22 136.95
N LEU A 803 -5.78 -0.07 135.71
CA LEU A 803 -6.13 0.69 134.51
C LEU A 803 -7.40 0.21 133.78
N ASP A 804 -8.18 -0.70 134.38
CA ASP A 804 -9.53 -1.05 133.90
C ASP A 804 -10.52 0.08 134.22
N ALA A 805 -10.51 1.11 133.38
CA ALA A 805 -11.61 2.04 133.24
C ALA A 805 -11.81 2.30 131.76
N ASP A 806 -12.74 1.55 131.17
CA ASP A 806 -13.40 1.88 129.91
C ASP A 806 -14.38 3.04 130.17
N PRO A 807 -14.20 4.24 129.57
CA PRO A 807 -15.25 5.23 129.45
C PRO A 807 -15.85 5.16 128.05
N ALA A 808 -17.14 4.87 128.06
CA ALA A 808 -18.11 4.88 126.97
C ALA A 808 -18.05 6.12 126.03
N PRO A 809 -18.68 6.04 124.85
CA PRO A 809 -18.38 6.83 123.65
C PRO A 809 -19.08 8.19 123.63
N ALA A 810 -18.57 9.12 122.81
CA ALA A 810 -19.28 10.34 122.44
C ALA A 810 -18.97 10.78 121.00
N ASP A 811 -20.06 11.03 120.27
CA ASP A 811 -20.19 11.64 118.95
C ASP A 811 -19.57 13.05 118.86
N ASP A 812 -19.01 13.37 117.69
CA ASP A 812 -19.37 14.55 116.86
C ASP A 812 -18.96 14.31 115.39
#